data_AF-A0A5F5XRY9-F1
#
_entry.id   AF-A0A5F5XRY9-F1
#
_cell.length_a   1.000
_cell.length_b   1.000
_cell.length_c   1.000
_cell.angle_alpha   90.00
_cell.angle_beta   90.00
_cell.angle_gamma   90.00
#
_symmetry.space_group_name_H-M   'P 1'
#
loop_
_entity.id
_entity.type
_entity.pdbx_description
1 polymer ?
#
loop_
_entity_poly.entity_id
_entity_poly.type
_entity_poly.pdbx_seq_one_letter_code
_entity_poly.pdbx_strand_id
1 'polypeptide(L)'
;MVTSGGGARVAMAAWSTFAAAVNVFLLLALPRVSHAQTFSLPFLQPESCGHNQYFDISALSCVPCGANQRQDARGTSCVCLPGFQMISNNGGPDIICKKCPENMKGVTEDGWNCISCPGGLTAEGKCHCPTGHVLVERNVNGTLLSQATCKLCDENENSFTVANALGNRCVRCEPTFVNTNRSCVCSEPNILTGGLCFSSTVNFPSRVISSARYGELGMSFTSEWFAKYLQSSAAACWVYANLTSCQALGNMCVMNMNSYDSVTFDACRLFQFIFENTGLRTVHSISFWRRNLPWLFYGDQLGLAPQVLSTIPLPTNFSFKGENQNRKLKFIAASYDVRGNFLKWQTLEGGVLQLCPDTETRLNAAYSFGTTYHQNCEIPISKILTDFPSPIFYDVYLEYTDENQHQYVWAVPVLNLNLQHNKIFVNRDSSPGKWLLTRRIFLVDALSGRENDLGSQPRLTRIATQISLSIYLVPNTKNGNIYPPLITIAYSDIDIKDPNSQSVKVSFSVKYEMNQGEAQVQTDIALGVLGGLAVLSSLLKTAGWKRRIGSPMIDLQTVMKFLVYYAGDLANVFFIITVGTGLYWLIFFKAQKSISVLLPVPAQEERLVTYVGCAFALKALQFLHKLMSQITIDIFFIDWERPKGKVLKAVEGEGGVRSAMVPVSIWRTYFVANEWNEIQTVRKINPLFQILTVLFFLEVVGFKNLALMDSSSSLSRSPTSYIAPYSRILRYAVSTALWLVIGSLQIMFFAVFYERFIEDKIRQFVDLCCMSNISVFLLSHKCFGYYIHGRSVHGHADTNMEEMNMNLKREAENLCSQRGLVPNTDGQTFQIAISSQMRQHYDRIHETLTRKNGPARLLSSSASTFEQSIKAYHTMNKFLGSFIDHVCMSAFIFKLEAKYSS
;
A
#
# COMPACT_ATOMS: atom_id res chain seq x y z
N MET A 1 54.13 44.73 -29.61
CA MET A 1 54.44 44.62 -28.17
C MET A 1 53.69 43.41 -27.65
N VAL A 2 54.45 42.38 -27.28
CA VAL A 2 54.03 41.02 -26.93
C VAL A 2 54.23 40.85 -25.42
N THR A 3 53.25 40.29 -24.71
CA THR A 3 53.41 39.62 -23.39
C THR A 3 52.26 38.62 -23.19
N SER A 4 52.47 37.32 -23.49
CA SER A 4 52.56 36.17 -22.56
C SER A 4 51.70 36.28 -21.27
N GLY A 5 50.85 35.32 -20.87
CA GLY A 5 50.88 33.88 -21.07
C GLY A 5 51.55 33.17 -19.89
N GLY A 6 50.78 32.74 -18.88
CA GLY A 6 51.24 31.84 -17.80
C GLY A 6 50.76 32.25 -16.40
N GLY A 7 49.69 31.64 -15.90
CA GLY A 7 49.24 31.90 -14.51
C GLY A 7 48.08 31.07 -13.98
N ALA A 8 47.35 30.31 -14.81
CA ALA A 8 46.16 29.58 -14.35
C ALA A 8 46.29 28.05 -14.33
N ARG A 9 47.39 27.47 -14.83
CA ARG A 9 47.55 25.99 -14.90
C ARG A 9 48.33 25.37 -13.75
N VAL A 10 49.00 26.14 -12.89
CA VAL A 10 49.82 25.59 -11.79
C VAL A 10 49.00 25.38 -10.50
N ALA A 11 47.89 26.11 -10.31
CA ALA A 11 47.06 25.97 -9.11
C ALA A 11 46.15 24.72 -9.10
N MET A 12 45.80 24.14 -10.26
CA MET A 12 44.95 22.93 -10.32
C MET A 12 45.72 21.60 -10.24
N ALA A 13 47.05 21.61 -10.43
CA ALA A 13 47.87 20.41 -10.28
C ALA A 13 48.32 20.16 -8.82
N ALA A 14 48.37 21.21 -7.99
CA ALA A 14 48.74 21.09 -6.57
C ALA A 14 47.59 20.56 -5.70
N TRP A 15 46.32 20.83 -6.06
CA TRP A 15 45.16 20.31 -5.32
C TRP A 15 44.82 18.86 -5.64
N SER A 16 45.11 18.39 -6.85
CA SER A 16 44.90 16.98 -7.23
C SER A 16 45.91 16.04 -6.59
N THR A 17 47.16 16.49 -6.39
CA THR A 17 48.22 15.72 -5.73
C THR A 17 48.06 15.68 -4.20
N PHE A 18 47.61 16.76 -3.57
CA PHE A 18 47.27 16.76 -2.14
C PHE A 18 46.02 15.93 -1.82
N ALA A 19 45.00 15.96 -2.68
CA ALA A 19 43.80 15.14 -2.50
C ALA A 19 44.06 13.64 -2.71
N ALA A 20 44.96 13.27 -3.63
CA ALA A 20 45.35 11.87 -3.82
C ALA A 20 46.21 11.35 -2.65
N ALA A 21 47.14 12.14 -2.13
CA ALA A 21 47.97 11.76 -0.99
C ALA A 21 47.16 11.62 0.32
N VAL A 22 46.16 12.49 0.55
CA VAL A 22 45.26 12.39 1.72
C VAL A 22 44.35 11.16 1.63
N ASN A 23 43.86 10.80 0.44
CA ASN A 23 43.08 9.57 0.24
C ASN A 23 43.91 8.30 0.42
N VAL A 24 45.18 8.28 -0.04
CA VAL A 24 46.09 7.14 0.16
C VAL A 24 46.52 7.01 1.62
N PHE A 25 46.72 8.12 2.34
CA PHE A 25 47.02 8.09 3.78
C PHE A 25 45.80 7.68 4.63
N LEU A 26 44.58 8.05 4.23
CA LEU A 26 43.33 7.56 4.83
C LEU A 26 43.06 6.07 4.56
N LEU A 27 43.48 5.55 3.41
CA LEU A 27 43.40 4.13 3.05
C LEU A 27 44.46 3.26 3.74
N LEU A 28 45.62 3.83 4.11
CA LEU A 28 46.71 3.12 4.79
C LEU A 28 46.67 3.23 6.33
N ALA A 29 46.03 4.26 6.89
CA ALA A 29 45.96 4.49 8.35
C ALA A 29 44.71 3.91 9.03
N LEU A 30 43.80 3.25 8.30
CA LEU A 30 42.61 2.60 8.85
C LEU A 30 42.50 1.13 8.43
N PRO A 31 43.26 0.20 9.03
CA PRO A 31 42.84 -1.19 9.08
C PRO A 31 41.80 -1.33 10.21
N ARG A 32 40.68 -0.62 10.10
CA ARG A 32 39.42 -1.14 10.60
C ARG A 32 38.64 -1.51 9.36
N VAL A 33 38.84 -2.75 8.94
CA VAL A 33 37.84 -3.47 8.16
C VAL A 33 36.55 -3.36 8.99
N SER A 34 35.69 -2.41 8.63
CA SER A 34 34.31 -2.40 9.07
C SER A 34 33.70 -3.66 8.48
N HIS A 35 33.88 -4.79 9.15
CA HIS A 35 33.09 -5.98 8.87
C HIS A 35 31.64 -5.51 8.97
N ALA A 36 30.94 -5.49 7.85
CA ALA A 36 29.50 -5.28 7.84
C ALA A 36 28.92 -6.34 8.78
N GLN A 37 28.39 -5.91 9.94
CA GLN A 37 27.83 -6.83 10.91
C GLN A 37 26.64 -7.54 10.26
N THR A 38 26.81 -8.83 9.97
CA THR A 38 25.75 -9.66 9.41
C THR A 38 24.88 -10.18 10.55
N PHE A 39 23.59 -9.87 10.54
CA PHE A 39 22.62 -10.36 11.55
C PHE A 39 22.05 -11.75 11.20
N SER A 40 22.88 -12.54 10.51
CA SER A 40 22.56 -13.87 10.02
C SER A 40 23.20 -14.93 10.90
N LEU A 41 22.42 -15.95 11.24
CA LEU A 41 22.85 -17.04 12.13
C LEU A 41 22.55 -18.38 11.45
N PRO A 42 23.36 -19.43 11.64
CA PRO A 42 23.01 -20.77 11.17
C PRO A 42 21.71 -21.23 11.86
N PHE A 43 20.78 -21.79 11.10
CA PHE A 43 19.54 -22.31 11.67
C PHE A 43 19.77 -23.70 12.23
N LEU A 44 19.67 -23.82 13.55
CA LEU A 44 19.78 -25.09 14.28
C LEU A 44 18.59 -25.22 15.23
N GLN A 45 18.02 -26.41 15.26
CA GLN A 45 16.94 -26.79 16.17
C GLN A 45 17.46 -27.76 17.25
N PRO A 46 16.83 -27.83 18.43
CA PRO A 46 17.19 -28.80 19.46
C PRO A 46 17.25 -30.25 18.94
N GLU A 47 16.35 -30.61 18.04
CA GLU A 47 16.25 -31.94 17.43
C GLU A 47 17.34 -32.21 16.38
N SER A 48 17.93 -31.15 15.83
CA SER A 48 19.02 -31.25 14.84
C SER A 48 20.39 -31.43 15.47
N CYS A 49 20.52 -31.20 16.79
CA CYS A 49 21.75 -31.48 17.51
C CYS A 49 21.96 -32.99 17.62
N GLY A 50 23.20 -33.47 17.44
CA GLY A 50 23.51 -34.89 17.57
C GLY A 50 23.27 -35.41 19.00
N HIS A 51 23.13 -36.73 19.18
CA HIS A 51 22.86 -37.35 20.50
C HIS A 51 23.85 -37.00 21.63
N ASN A 52 25.07 -36.56 21.26
CA ASN A 52 26.12 -36.11 22.19
C ASN A 52 26.28 -34.58 22.19
N GLN A 53 25.28 -33.84 21.74
CA GLN A 53 25.25 -32.37 21.70
C GLN A 53 23.97 -31.88 22.38
N TYR A 54 23.98 -30.64 22.87
CA TYR A 54 22.79 -29.96 23.38
C TYR A 54 22.65 -28.59 22.71
N PHE A 55 21.45 -28.04 22.73
CA PHE A 55 21.15 -26.74 22.16
C PHE A 55 21.35 -25.62 23.18
N ASP A 56 22.38 -24.79 22.99
CA ASP A 56 22.63 -23.61 23.82
C ASP A 56 21.65 -22.50 23.43
N ILE A 57 20.63 -22.27 24.27
CA ILE A 57 19.60 -21.24 24.08
C ILE A 57 20.22 -19.82 24.02
N SER A 58 21.32 -19.59 24.74
CA SER A 58 21.94 -18.26 24.82
C SER A 58 22.65 -17.87 23.52
N ALA A 59 23.11 -18.86 22.75
CA ALA A 59 23.83 -18.70 21.50
C ALA A 59 23.06 -19.24 20.27
N LEU A 60 21.94 -19.93 20.46
CA LEU A 60 21.15 -20.60 19.43
C LEU A 60 22.01 -21.57 18.57
N SER A 61 22.87 -22.36 19.23
CA SER A 61 23.82 -23.25 18.57
C SER A 61 23.94 -24.61 19.27
N CYS A 62 24.22 -25.67 18.53
CA CYS A 62 24.55 -26.98 19.10
C CYS A 62 25.97 -26.96 19.67
N VAL A 63 26.12 -27.35 20.93
CA VAL A 63 27.40 -27.46 21.61
C VAL A 63 27.58 -28.92 22.06
N PRO A 64 28.78 -29.52 21.89
CA PRO A 64 29.01 -30.89 22.33
C PRO A 64 28.88 -31.01 23.85
N CYS A 65 28.17 -32.05 24.28
CA CYS A 65 28.30 -32.54 25.64
C CYS A 65 29.72 -33.08 25.85
N GLY A 66 30.23 -32.95 27.08
CA GLY A 66 31.53 -33.48 27.45
C GLY A 66 31.58 -35.01 27.43
N ALA A 67 32.75 -35.58 27.73
CA ALA A 67 32.91 -37.04 27.79
C ALA A 67 31.95 -37.70 28.80
N ASN A 68 31.37 -38.85 28.43
CA ASN A 68 30.43 -39.66 29.24
C ASN A 68 29.09 -38.99 29.59
N GLN A 69 28.68 -38.05 28.74
CA GLN A 69 27.40 -37.34 28.87
C GLN A 69 26.49 -37.68 27.70
N ARG A 70 25.20 -37.47 27.92
CA ARG A 70 24.18 -37.47 26.89
C ARG A 70 23.33 -36.22 27.02
N GLN A 71 22.64 -35.89 25.95
CA GLN A 71 21.61 -34.85 25.95
C GLN A 71 20.49 -35.16 26.96
N ASP A 72 19.95 -34.14 27.60
CA ASP A 72 18.76 -34.25 28.45
C ASP A 72 17.50 -34.56 27.63
N ALA A 73 16.40 -34.92 28.29
CA ALA A 73 15.14 -35.25 27.61
C ALA A 73 14.56 -34.07 26.79
N ARG A 74 14.99 -32.83 27.05
CA ARG A 74 14.49 -31.61 26.38
C ARG A 74 15.42 -31.11 25.26
N GLY A 75 16.60 -31.69 25.11
CA GLY A 75 17.56 -31.30 24.11
C GLY A 75 18.43 -30.08 24.45
N THR A 76 18.23 -29.44 25.60
CA THR A 76 18.72 -28.08 25.91
C THR A 76 19.83 -28.06 26.95
N SER A 77 20.16 -29.19 27.55
CA SER A 77 21.28 -29.33 28.48
C SER A 77 21.89 -30.73 28.40
N CYS A 78 23.05 -30.93 29.03
CA CYS A 78 23.69 -32.25 29.13
C CYS A 78 23.47 -32.88 30.50
N VAL A 79 23.32 -34.20 30.53
CA VAL A 79 23.25 -35.03 31.74
C VAL A 79 24.23 -36.20 31.61
N CYS A 80 24.66 -36.79 32.74
CA CYS A 80 25.50 -37.99 32.69
C CYS A 80 24.73 -39.20 32.12
N LEU A 81 25.45 -40.14 31.49
CA LEU A 81 24.88 -41.43 31.06
C LEU A 81 24.41 -42.28 32.27
N PRO A 82 23.41 -43.19 32.13
CA PRO A 82 23.03 -44.09 33.20
C PRO A 82 24.23 -44.90 33.72
N GLY A 83 24.42 -44.94 35.04
CA GLY A 83 25.58 -45.57 35.68
C GLY A 83 26.86 -44.72 35.65
N PHE A 84 26.77 -43.42 35.37
CA PHE A 84 27.86 -42.45 35.52
C PHE A 84 27.46 -41.36 36.52
N GLN A 85 28.39 -41.03 37.42
CA GLN A 85 28.24 -39.98 38.41
C GLN A 85 28.85 -38.65 37.95
N MET A 86 28.30 -37.53 38.40
CA MET A 86 28.76 -36.16 38.17
C MET A 86 29.88 -35.80 39.15
N ILE A 87 30.90 -35.07 38.69
CA ILE A 87 32.06 -34.63 39.51
C ILE A 87 32.20 -33.10 39.50
N SER A 88 31.55 -32.40 38.58
CA SER A 88 31.51 -30.94 38.53
C SER A 88 30.24 -30.46 37.83
N ASN A 89 29.61 -29.40 38.35
CA ASN A 89 28.51 -28.66 37.75
C ASN A 89 28.48 -27.25 38.36
N ASN A 90 28.92 -26.26 37.59
CA ASN A 90 29.03 -24.87 38.02
C ASN A 90 27.89 -24.00 37.48
N GLY A 91 26.70 -24.57 37.21
CA GLY A 91 25.53 -23.79 36.80
C GLY A 91 25.50 -23.44 35.31
N GLY A 92 25.98 -24.34 34.46
CA GLY A 92 26.01 -24.20 33.01
C GLY A 92 26.15 -25.57 32.32
N PRO A 93 26.38 -25.61 31.00
CA PRO A 93 26.49 -26.85 30.24
C PRO A 93 27.75 -27.68 30.52
N ASP A 94 28.74 -27.09 31.19
CA ASP A 94 30.03 -27.72 31.48
C ASP A 94 29.94 -28.61 32.73
N ILE A 95 29.34 -29.79 32.58
CA ILE A 95 29.38 -30.85 33.60
C ILE A 95 30.52 -31.85 33.31
N ILE A 96 30.97 -32.62 34.30
CA ILE A 96 31.99 -33.68 34.14
C ILE A 96 31.47 -34.98 34.76
N CYS A 97 31.56 -36.11 34.04
CA CYS A 97 30.98 -37.40 34.45
C CYS A 97 32.02 -38.55 34.50
N LYS A 98 31.86 -39.49 35.44
CA LYS A 98 32.72 -40.68 35.66
C LYS A 98 31.90 -41.95 35.90
N LYS A 99 32.36 -43.10 35.38
CA LYS A 99 31.64 -44.39 35.48
C LYS A 99 31.54 -44.92 36.92
N CYS A 100 30.39 -45.49 37.26
CA CYS A 100 30.15 -46.17 38.53
C CYS A 100 30.76 -47.58 38.60
N PRO A 101 31.21 -48.03 39.79
CA PRO A 101 31.70 -49.40 40.01
C PRO A 101 30.63 -50.49 39.76
N GLU A 102 31.02 -51.71 39.33
CA GLU A 102 30.07 -52.78 38.95
C GLU A 102 29.15 -53.28 40.09
N ASN A 103 29.55 -53.08 41.35
CA ASN A 103 28.79 -53.43 42.54
C ASN A 103 27.73 -52.38 42.94
N MET A 104 27.70 -51.21 42.29
CA MET A 104 26.78 -50.10 42.57
C MET A 104 26.12 -49.65 41.27
N LYS A 105 25.01 -50.31 40.92
CA LYS A 105 24.33 -50.11 39.63
C LYS A 105 23.45 -48.86 39.55
N GLY A 106 23.15 -48.24 40.69
CA GLY A 106 22.37 -47.01 40.77
C GLY A 106 23.25 -45.77 40.87
N VAL A 107 22.70 -44.63 40.45
CA VAL A 107 23.25 -43.31 40.70
C VAL A 107 22.30 -42.59 41.66
N THR A 108 22.85 -41.80 42.57
CA THR A 108 22.07 -40.99 43.50
C THR A 108 21.12 -40.04 42.76
N GLU A 109 20.05 -39.61 43.42
CA GLU A 109 19.03 -38.68 42.90
C GLU A 109 19.66 -37.38 42.34
N ASP A 110 20.70 -36.88 43.00
CA ASP A 110 21.48 -35.70 42.60
C ASP A 110 22.45 -35.96 41.43
N GLY A 111 22.69 -37.23 41.08
CA GLY A 111 23.56 -37.65 39.99
C GLY A 111 25.05 -37.68 40.35
N TRP A 112 25.48 -37.38 41.57
CA TRP A 112 26.90 -37.16 41.92
C TRP A 112 27.64 -38.37 42.49
N ASN A 113 26.94 -39.40 42.98
CA ASN A 113 27.58 -40.63 43.45
C ASN A 113 26.85 -41.92 43.06
N CYS A 114 27.56 -43.04 43.15
CA CYS A 114 27.09 -44.37 42.76
C CYS A 114 26.60 -45.17 43.98
N ILE A 115 25.40 -45.74 43.94
CA ILE A 115 24.75 -46.39 45.10
C ILE A 115 23.98 -47.67 44.74
N SER A 116 23.75 -48.54 45.72
CA SER A 116 22.83 -49.68 45.58
C SER A 116 21.39 -49.31 45.97
N CYS A 117 20.39 -49.72 45.19
CA CYS A 117 18.97 -49.39 45.47
C CYS A 117 18.22 -50.58 46.08
N PRO A 118 17.40 -50.40 47.13
CA PRO A 118 16.63 -51.48 47.79
C PRO A 118 15.37 -51.91 47.01
N GLY A 119 14.76 -51.02 46.21
CA GLY A 119 13.48 -51.23 45.53
C GLY A 119 13.57 -51.42 44.00
N GLY A 120 14.77 -51.65 43.46
CA GLY A 120 15.03 -51.62 42.02
C GLY A 120 15.45 -50.24 41.50
N LEU A 121 15.70 -50.15 40.20
CA LEU A 121 16.18 -48.94 39.51
C LEU A 121 15.08 -48.37 38.61
N THR A 122 14.98 -47.05 38.52
CA THR A 122 14.23 -46.38 37.45
C THR A 122 14.93 -46.59 36.10
N ALA A 123 14.24 -46.31 34.99
CA ALA A 123 14.83 -46.37 33.64
C ALA A 123 16.03 -45.41 33.44
N GLU A 124 16.17 -44.38 34.28
CA GLU A 124 17.33 -43.48 34.30
C GLU A 124 18.49 -43.98 35.18
N GLY A 125 18.32 -45.10 35.89
CA GLY A 125 19.32 -45.68 36.79
C GLY A 125 19.33 -45.08 38.21
N LYS A 126 18.19 -44.54 38.70
CA LYS A 126 18.05 -43.96 40.07
C LYS A 126 17.22 -44.86 41.01
N CYS A 127 17.32 -44.65 42.32
CA CYS A 127 16.52 -45.37 43.34
C CYS A 127 15.13 -44.71 43.57
N HIS A 128 14.13 -45.43 44.12
CA HIS A 128 12.81 -44.85 44.51
C HIS A 128 12.30 -45.32 45.89
N CYS A 129 11.38 -44.57 46.54
CA CYS A 129 10.75 -44.85 47.86
C CYS A 129 9.21 -44.68 47.87
N PRO A 130 8.47 -45.18 48.90
CA PRO A 130 7.02 -45.00 49.08
C PRO A 130 6.61 -43.57 49.53
N THR A 131 5.31 -43.21 49.41
CA THR A 131 4.77 -41.88 49.76
C THR A 131 4.92 -41.49 51.24
N GLY A 132 5.24 -40.22 51.51
CA GLY A 132 5.45 -39.66 52.85
C GLY A 132 6.83 -39.94 53.46
N HIS A 133 7.68 -40.70 52.76
CA HIS A 133 9.06 -40.96 53.13
C HIS A 133 10.00 -40.36 52.09
N VAL A 134 11.13 -39.89 52.58
CA VAL A 134 12.22 -39.35 51.78
C VAL A 134 13.20 -40.44 51.44
N LEU A 135 13.53 -40.62 50.17
CA LEU A 135 14.67 -41.45 49.77
C LEU A 135 15.97 -40.87 50.34
N VAL A 136 16.68 -41.68 51.11
CA VAL A 136 17.93 -41.37 51.83
C VAL A 136 19.04 -42.26 51.31
N GLU A 137 19.87 -41.69 50.46
CA GLU A 137 20.99 -42.37 49.79
C GLU A 137 22.32 -42.21 50.54
N ARG A 138 22.35 -41.38 51.58
CA ARG A 138 23.56 -41.11 52.36
C ARG A 138 23.25 -41.14 53.83
N ASN A 139 24.23 -41.56 54.61
CA ASN A 139 24.17 -41.45 56.06
C ASN A 139 24.24 -39.97 56.47
N VAL A 140 23.86 -39.70 57.70
CA VAL A 140 23.84 -38.33 58.27
C VAL A 140 25.23 -37.68 58.25
N ASN A 141 26.29 -38.47 58.27
CA ASN A 141 27.69 -38.04 58.13
C ASN A 141 28.13 -37.76 56.67
N GLY A 142 27.19 -37.73 55.72
CA GLY A 142 27.45 -37.54 54.29
C GLY A 142 28.13 -38.72 53.61
N THR A 143 28.52 -39.76 54.37
CA THR A 143 29.04 -40.99 53.77
C THR A 143 27.93 -41.60 52.94
N LEU A 144 28.26 -41.85 51.68
CA LEU A 144 27.38 -42.54 50.77
C LEU A 144 27.02 -43.89 51.40
N LEU A 145 25.72 -44.16 51.51
CA LEU A 145 25.30 -45.47 51.96
C LEU A 145 25.72 -46.48 50.91
N SER A 146 26.14 -47.68 51.34
CA SER A 146 26.30 -48.79 50.41
C SER A 146 24.96 -49.13 49.74
N GLN A 147 23.83 -48.87 50.41
CA GLN A 147 22.46 -49.07 49.92
C GLN A 147 21.49 -47.97 50.41
N ALA A 148 20.64 -47.41 49.54
CA ALA A 148 19.67 -46.36 49.89
C ALA A 148 18.58 -46.84 50.88
N THR A 149 18.02 -45.92 51.67
CA THR A 149 16.98 -46.10 52.73
C THR A 149 15.87 -45.06 52.58
N CYS A 150 14.76 -45.08 53.34
CA CYS A 150 13.71 -44.04 53.27
C CYS A 150 13.42 -43.41 54.69
N LYS A 151 13.41 -42.07 54.89
CA LYS A 151 13.30 -41.34 56.20
C LYS A 151 12.46 -40.03 56.21
N LEU A 152 12.38 -39.29 57.34
CA LEU A 152 11.60 -38.05 57.60
C LEU A 152 12.52 -36.79 57.83
N CYS A 153 12.06 -35.52 57.69
CA CYS A 153 12.89 -34.28 57.56
C CYS A 153 13.11 -33.38 58.80
N ASP A 154 14.29 -32.71 58.90
CA ASP A 154 14.78 -31.94 60.07
C ASP A 154 15.23 -30.48 59.72
N GLU A 155 14.80 -29.47 60.52
CA GLU A 155 14.81 -28.02 60.21
C GLU A 155 15.92 -27.19 60.91
N ASN A 156 16.74 -27.76 61.80
CA ASN A 156 17.69 -26.99 62.64
C ASN A 156 18.98 -26.52 61.90
N GLU A 157 19.76 -25.61 62.55
CA GLU A 157 20.97 -24.89 62.05
C GLU A 157 22.08 -25.73 61.39
N ASN A 158 22.00 -27.07 61.44
CA ASN A 158 22.99 -27.97 60.85
C ASN A 158 22.52 -28.67 59.56
N SER A 159 21.20 -28.70 59.29
CA SER A 159 20.60 -29.48 58.19
C SER A 159 19.99 -28.62 57.08
N PHE A 160 19.38 -27.47 57.42
CA PHE A 160 18.75 -26.53 56.49
C PHE A 160 17.78 -27.18 55.49
N THR A 161 16.98 -28.15 55.92
CA THR A 161 16.10 -28.90 55.02
C THR A 161 14.63 -28.86 55.40
N VAL A 162 13.74 -28.68 54.42
CA VAL A 162 12.28 -28.71 54.59
C VAL A 162 11.65 -29.77 53.67
N ALA A 163 10.52 -30.39 54.03
CA ALA A 163 9.85 -31.32 53.12
C ALA A 163 9.38 -30.58 51.84
N ASN A 164 9.69 -31.11 50.67
CA ASN A 164 9.19 -30.50 49.42
C ASN A 164 7.65 -30.61 49.30
N ALA A 165 7.07 -29.87 48.36
CA ALA A 165 5.62 -29.84 48.13
C ALA A 165 4.97 -31.21 47.83
N LEU A 166 5.77 -32.24 47.51
CA LEU A 166 5.32 -33.61 47.23
C LEU A 166 5.62 -34.59 48.38
N GLY A 167 6.23 -34.13 49.48
CA GLY A 167 6.49 -34.92 50.69
C GLY A 167 7.48 -36.08 50.52
N ASN A 168 8.37 -36.03 49.52
CA ASN A 168 9.29 -37.12 49.18
C ASN A 168 10.77 -36.76 49.34
N ARG A 169 11.10 -35.52 49.74
CA ARG A 169 12.48 -35.16 50.15
C ARG A 169 12.57 -33.97 51.08
N CYS A 170 13.57 -34.01 51.95
CA CYS A 170 14.02 -32.87 52.77
C CYS A 170 14.91 -32.02 51.89
N VAL A 171 14.36 -30.96 51.32
CA VAL A 171 15.08 -30.07 50.42
C VAL A 171 15.84 -29.04 51.18
N ARG A 172 17.14 -28.96 50.86
CA ARG A 172 17.99 -27.88 51.29
C ARG A 172 17.39 -26.56 50.82
N CYS A 173 17.39 -25.57 51.69
CA CYS A 173 17.00 -24.22 51.34
C CYS A 173 17.89 -23.65 50.24
N GLU A 174 17.30 -22.77 49.42
CA GLU A 174 17.90 -22.31 48.18
C GLU A 174 19.35 -21.79 48.42
N PRO A 175 20.32 -22.08 47.53
CA PRO A 175 21.75 -21.86 47.80
C PRO A 175 22.09 -20.42 48.23
N THR A 176 21.29 -19.46 47.81
CA THR A 176 21.39 -18.06 48.23
C THR A 176 21.23 -17.88 49.75
N PHE A 177 20.31 -18.59 50.41
CA PHE A 177 20.11 -18.53 51.86
C PHE A 177 21.28 -19.17 52.62
N VAL A 178 21.77 -20.29 52.09
CA VAL A 178 22.89 -21.05 52.66
C VAL A 178 24.18 -20.24 52.58
N ASN A 179 24.44 -19.59 51.44
CA ASN A 179 25.63 -18.77 51.22
C ASN A 179 25.62 -17.47 52.04
N THR A 180 24.44 -16.92 52.33
CA THR A 180 24.29 -15.62 52.98
C THR A 180 24.12 -15.71 54.49
N ASN A 181 23.25 -16.58 55.00
CA ASN A 181 22.88 -16.60 56.43
C ASN A 181 23.11 -17.96 57.12
N ARG A 182 23.55 -18.98 56.38
CA ARG A 182 23.64 -20.37 56.89
C ARG A 182 22.37 -20.76 57.66
N SER A 183 21.20 -20.51 57.08
CA SER A 183 19.91 -20.93 57.60
C SER A 183 18.87 -20.95 56.48
N CYS A 184 17.72 -21.59 56.71
CA CYS A 184 16.57 -21.54 55.81
C CYS A 184 15.77 -20.24 55.89
N VAL A 185 16.20 -19.33 56.75
CA VAL A 185 15.53 -18.09 57.10
C VAL A 185 16.44 -16.95 56.69
N CYS A 186 15.95 -16.02 55.86
CA CYS A 186 16.73 -14.84 55.49
C CYS A 186 16.54 -13.78 56.60
N SER A 187 17.45 -13.75 57.57
CA SER A 187 17.42 -12.79 58.68
C SER A 187 18.07 -11.46 58.31
N GLU A 188 17.56 -10.35 58.85
CA GLU A 188 18.17 -9.02 58.70
C GLU A 188 19.63 -9.03 59.21
N PRO A 189 20.60 -8.39 58.51
CA PRO A 189 20.44 -7.35 57.49
C PRO A 189 20.36 -7.85 56.04
N ASN A 190 20.21 -9.16 55.79
CA ASN A 190 20.16 -9.72 54.44
C ASN A 190 18.80 -9.48 53.77
N ILE A 191 18.78 -9.40 52.44
CA ILE A 191 17.58 -9.02 51.68
C ILE A 191 16.95 -10.27 51.07
N LEU A 192 15.75 -10.62 51.54
CA LEU A 192 14.89 -11.65 50.95
C LEU A 192 14.06 -11.05 49.82
N THR A 193 14.26 -11.52 48.59
CA THR A 193 13.45 -11.09 47.45
C THR A 193 13.27 -12.21 46.44
N GLY A 194 12.05 -12.39 45.93
CA GLY A 194 11.71 -13.43 44.94
C GLY A 194 12.01 -14.86 45.34
N GLY A 195 12.07 -15.15 46.64
CA GLY A 195 12.47 -16.46 47.16
C GLY A 195 13.98 -16.72 47.08
N LEU A 196 14.80 -15.68 46.93
CA LEU A 196 16.27 -15.69 47.01
C LEU A 196 16.73 -14.76 48.14
N CYS A 197 17.84 -15.08 48.79
CA CYS A 197 18.41 -14.29 49.89
C CYS A 197 19.78 -13.71 49.48
N PHE A 198 19.92 -12.40 49.48
CA PHE A 198 21.15 -11.72 49.07
C PHE A 198 21.82 -11.03 50.24
N SER A 199 23.17 -11.07 50.28
CA SER A 199 23.97 -10.33 51.25
C SER A 199 23.82 -8.82 51.04
N SER A 200 23.67 -8.07 52.14
CA SER A 200 23.61 -6.60 52.13
C SER A 200 24.91 -5.93 51.67
N THR A 201 26.01 -6.68 51.57
CA THR A 201 27.32 -6.20 51.10
C THR A 201 27.49 -6.20 49.59
N VAL A 202 26.56 -6.78 48.83
CA VAL A 202 26.62 -6.74 47.36
C VAL A 202 26.31 -5.31 46.91
N ASN A 203 27.25 -4.65 46.23
CA ASN A 203 27.07 -3.34 45.58
C ASN A 203 26.09 -3.45 44.41
N PHE A 204 24.80 -3.63 44.72
CA PHE A 204 23.70 -3.65 43.79
C PHE A 204 22.77 -2.46 44.09
N PRO A 205 22.13 -1.84 43.08
CA PRO A 205 21.23 -0.72 43.32
C PRO A 205 20.15 -1.06 44.34
N SER A 206 20.13 -0.37 45.48
CA SER A 206 19.23 -0.64 46.61
C SER A 206 17.80 -0.12 46.40
N ARG A 207 17.59 0.74 45.40
CA ARG A 207 16.28 1.29 45.04
C ARG A 207 15.86 0.82 43.65
N VAL A 208 15.23 -0.34 43.59
CA VAL A 208 14.59 -0.86 42.37
C VAL A 208 13.14 -0.37 42.32
N ILE A 209 12.74 0.20 41.19
CA ILE A 209 11.35 0.64 40.99
C ILE A 209 10.57 -0.52 40.38
N SER A 210 9.69 -1.12 41.20
CA SER A 210 8.78 -2.20 40.80
C SER A 210 7.49 -1.69 40.13
N SER A 211 7.44 -0.39 39.82
CA SER A 211 6.29 0.21 39.16
C SER A 211 6.31 -0.11 37.66
N ALA A 212 5.24 -0.71 37.16
CA ALA A 212 5.02 -0.83 35.73
C ALA A 212 4.54 0.53 35.19
N ARG A 213 5.22 1.07 34.16
CA ARG A 213 4.82 2.33 33.53
C ARG A 213 3.83 2.08 32.41
N TYR A 214 2.70 2.78 32.48
CA TYR A 214 1.69 2.82 31.44
C TYR A 214 1.76 4.19 30.77
N GLY A 215 2.75 4.33 29.89
CA GLY A 215 3.17 5.61 29.33
C GLY A 215 2.10 6.32 28.52
N GLU A 216 1.10 5.61 27.99
CA GLU A 216 -0.03 6.19 27.26
C GLU A 216 -1.06 6.83 28.20
N LEU A 217 -1.30 6.20 29.36
CA LEU A 217 -2.26 6.68 30.36
C LEU A 217 -1.62 7.61 31.40
N GLY A 218 -0.29 7.76 31.39
CA GLY A 218 0.45 8.54 32.38
C GLY A 218 0.37 7.97 33.81
N MET A 219 -0.06 6.72 33.94
CA MET A 219 -0.23 6.03 35.22
C MET A 219 0.98 5.14 35.51
N SER A 220 1.37 5.08 36.78
CA SER A 220 2.31 4.10 37.30
C SER A 220 1.74 3.49 38.57
N PHE A 221 1.73 2.17 38.66
CA PHE A 221 1.35 1.46 39.87
C PHE A 221 2.32 0.30 40.10
N THR A 222 2.34 -0.19 41.33
CA THR A 222 3.27 -1.25 41.73
C THR A 222 2.78 -2.59 41.21
N SER A 223 3.54 -3.16 40.27
CA SER A 223 3.24 -4.49 39.73
C SER A 223 3.64 -5.55 40.74
N GLU A 224 2.73 -6.46 41.09
CA GLU A 224 3.06 -7.58 41.99
C GLU A 224 4.14 -8.48 41.38
N TRP A 225 4.11 -8.67 40.04
CA TRP A 225 5.13 -9.44 39.33
C TRP A 225 6.52 -8.81 39.45
N PHE A 226 6.64 -7.49 39.23
CA PHE A 226 7.92 -6.81 39.37
C PHE A 226 8.37 -6.73 40.83
N ALA A 227 7.44 -6.48 41.77
CA ALA A 227 7.75 -6.41 43.19
C ALA A 227 8.38 -7.70 43.70
N LYS A 228 7.85 -8.85 43.25
CA LYS A 228 8.33 -10.16 43.66
C LYS A 228 9.60 -10.61 42.93
N TYR A 229 9.71 -10.37 41.63
CA TYR A 229 10.73 -11.05 40.80
C TYR A 229 11.79 -10.15 40.16
N LEU A 230 11.61 -8.82 40.11
CA LEU A 230 12.54 -7.95 39.38
C LEU A 230 13.91 -7.89 40.04
N GLN A 231 13.94 -7.58 41.34
CA GLN A 231 15.20 -7.44 42.09
C GLN A 231 15.95 -8.77 42.18
N SER A 232 15.23 -9.87 42.43
CA SER A 232 15.82 -11.21 42.51
C SER A 232 16.38 -11.68 41.17
N SER A 233 15.66 -11.45 40.06
CA SER A 233 16.14 -11.81 38.71
C SER A 233 17.35 -10.99 38.30
N ALA A 234 17.36 -9.69 38.61
CA ALA A 234 18.47 -8.80 38.29
C ALA A 234 19.72 -9.12 39.12
N ALA A 235 19.56 -9.34 40.43
CA ALA A 235 20.67 -9.71 41.30
C ALA A 235 21.22 -11.10 40.95
N ALA A 236 20.37 -12.08 40.64
CA ALA A 236 20.82 -13.41 40.21
C ALA A 236 21.54 -13.36 38.84
N CYS A 237 21.08 -12.53 37.91
CA CYS A 237 21.76 -12.30 36.64
C CYS A 237 23.13 -11.63 36.85
N TRP A 238 23.21 -10.64 37.75
CA TRP A 238 24.45 -9.92 38.05
C TRP A 238 25.50 -10.79 38.76
N VAL A 239 25.10 -11.43 39.86
CA VAL A 239 26.03 -12.15 40.74
C VAL A 239 26.42 -13.52 40.16
N TYR A 240 25.47 -14.22 39.55
CA TYR A 240 25.65 -15.61 39.14
C TYR A 240 25.62 -15.82 37.62
N ALA A 241 25.45 -14.75 36.82
CA ALA A 241 25.27 -14.87 35.37
C ALA A 241 24.19 -15.88 34.96
N ASN A 242 23.14 -16.05 35.79
CA ASN A 242 22.11 -17.07 35.58
C ASN A 242 21.32 -16.80 34.29
N LEU A 243 21.35 -17.76 33.35
CA LEU A 243 20.69 -17.66 32.06
C LEU A 243 19.20 -17.29 32.18
N THR A 244 18.43 -18.09 32.94
CA THR A 244 16.98 -17.88 33.08
C THR A 244 16.66 -16.54 33.74
N SER A 245 17.40 -16.15 34.78
CA SER A 245 17.22 -14.85 35.45
C SER A 245 17.58 -13.67 34.54
N CYS A 246 18.62 -13.78 33.72
CA CYS A 246 18.99 -12.77 32.73
C CYS A 246 17.94 -12.65 31.62
N GLN A 247 17.38 -13.77 31.15
CA GLN A 247 16.27 -13.79 30.19
C GLN A 247 14.99 -13.20 30.80
N ALA A 248 14.67 -13.53 32.05
CA ALA A 248 13.52 -12.98 32.78
C ALA A 248 13.64 -11.46 32.96
N LEU A 249 14.83 -10.96 33.33
CA LEU A 249 15.10 -9.52 33.41
C LEU A 249 14.89 -8.85 32.06
N GLY A 250 15.37 -9.46 30.97
CA GLY A 250 15.14 -8.96 29.62
C GLY A 250 13.66 -8.91 29.26
N ASN A 251 12.89 -9.95 29.60
CA ASN A 251 11.44 -9.99 29.38
C ASN A 251 10.71 -8.89 30.17
N MET A 252 11.11 -8.63 31.42
CA MET A 252 10.57 -7.51 32.21
C MET A 252 10.89 -6.15 31.59
N CYS A 253 12.08 -5.98 30.97
CA CYS A 253 12.39 -4.78 30.20
C CYS A 253 11.47 -4.64 28.96
N VAL A 254 11.21 -5.73 28.24
CA VAL A 254 10.25 -5.71 27.11
C VAL A 254 8.84 -5.35 27.61
N MET A 255 8.39 -5.91 28.75
CA MET A 255 7.11 -5.55 29.39
C MET A 255 7.04 -4.03 29.70
N ASN A 256 8.17 -3.40 30.00
CA ASN A 256 8.30 -1.94 30.16
C ASN A 256 8.55 -1.18 28.82
N MET A 257 8.12 -1.76 27.69
CA MET A 257 8.22 -1.19 26.34
C MET A 257 9.64 -0.91 25.87
N ASN A 258 10.64 -1.59 26.43
CA ASN A 258 12.05 -1.30 26.17
C ASN A 258 12.43 0.16 26.47
N SER A 259 11.64 0.83 27.33
CA SER A 259 11.82 2.25 27.62
C SER A 259 13.04 2.44 28.52
N TYR A 260 13.83 3.45 28.20
CA TYR A 260 15.04 3.79 28.92
C TYR A 260 14.94 5.19 29.51
N ASP A 261 15.25 5.31 30.80
CA ASP A 261 15.32 6.58 31.52
C ASP A 261 16.56 6.55 32.42
N SER A 262 17.45 7.52 32.20
CA SER A 262 18.73 7.60 32.92
C SER A 262 18.57 7.84 34.43
N VAL A 263 17.44 8.39 34.88
CA VAL A 263 17.21 8.79 36.27
C VAL A 263 16.60 7.66 37.10
N THR A 264 15.92 6.71 36.46
CA THR A 264 15.10 5.71 37.18
C THR A 264 15.61 4.29 37.00
N PHE A 265 15.86 3.60 38.12
CA PHE A 265 16.27 2.19 38.15
C PHE A 265 15.07 1.25 37.99
N ASP A 266 14.54 1.21 36.77
CA ASP A 266 13.52 0.24 36.35
C ASP A 266 14.16 -1.01 35.71
N ALA A 267 13.33 -1.94 35.21
CA ALA A 267 13.79 -3.20 34.61
C ALA A 267 14.77 -3.00 33.44
N CYS A 268 14.56 -2.00 32.59
CA CYS A 268 15.43 -1.73 31.45
C CYS A 268 16.74 -1.06 31.85
N ARG A 269 16.71 -0.16 32.84
CA ARG A 269 17.94 0.43 33.38
C ARG A 269 18.81 -0.62 34.07
N LEU A 270 18.19 -1.54 34.82
CA LEU A 270 18.90 -2.69 35.42
C LEU A 270 19.51 -3.60 34.35
N PHE A 271 18.74 -3.92 33.30
CA PHE A 271 19.24 -4.70 32.17
C PHE A 271 20.48 -4.05 31.53
N GLN A 272 20.40 -2.75 31.23
CA GLN A 272 21.50 -2.00 30.63
C GLN A 272 22.72 -1.90 31.57
N PHE A 273 22.49 -1.67 32.87
CA PHE A 273 23.55 -1.63 33.88
C PHE A 273 24.33 -2.95 33.93
N ILE A 274 23.63 -4.09 33.91
CA ILE A 274 24.29 -5.40 33.87
C ILE A 274 25.05 -5.56 32.55
N PHE A 275 24.43 -5.24 31.42
CA PHE A 275 25.04 -5.34 30.08
C PHE A 275 26.36 -4.56 29.95
N GLU A 276 26.44 -3.35 30.52
CA GLU A 276 27.63 -2.49 30.46
C GLU A 276 28.74 -2.95 31.42
N ASN A 277 28.37 -3.45 32.60
CA ASN A 277 29.32 -3.72 33.68
C ASN A 277 29.72 -5.20 33.81
N THR A 278 29.10 -6.14 33.07
CA THR A 278 29.55 -7.53 33.03
C THR A 278 30.45 -7.82 31.83
N GLY A 279 31.61 -8.43 32.08
CA GLY A 279 32.58 -8.85 31.06
C GLY A 279 32.17 -10.11 30.27
N LEU A 280 30.88 -10.27 29.98
CA LEU A 280 30.37 -11.44 29.25
C LEU A 280 30.83 -11.41 27.78
N ARG A 281 31.20 -12.60 27.27
CA ARG A 281 31.66 -12.76 25.87
C ARG A 281 30.55 -12.39 24.89
N THR A 282 30.93 -11.77 23.77
CA THR A 282 30.03 -11.50 22.66
C THR A 282 29.66 -12.78 21.92
N VAL A 283 28.42 -12.86 21.44
CA VAL A 283 27.87 -14.01 20.72
C VAL A 283 27.80 -13.69 19.23
N HIS A 284 28.23 -14.63 18.37
CA HIS A 284 28.21 -14.50 16.90
C HIS A 284 28.80 -13.19 16.35
N SER A 285 29.81 -12.63 17.03
CA SER A 285 30.42 -11.33 16.68
C SER A 285 29.45 -10.13 16.68
N ILE A 286 28.27 -10.27 17.29
CA ILE A 286 27.30 -9.19 17.46
C ILE A 286 27.63 -8.44 18.76
N SER A 287 28.03 -7.18 18.66
CA SER A 287 28.46 -6.35 19.80
C SER A 287 27.39 -6.15 20.87
N PHE A 288 26.11 -6.26 20.48
CA PHE A 288 24.94 -6.05 21.33
C PHE A 288 24.37 -7.35 21.91
N TRP A 289 25.04 -8.48 21.70
CA TRP A 289 24.62 -9.77 22.22
C TRP A 289 25.70 -10.36 23.13
N ARG A 290 25.39 -10.42 24.43
CA ARG A 290 26.25 -11.01 25.46
C ARG A 290 25.76 -12.40 25.80
N ARG A 291 26.67 -13.33 26.12
CA ARG A 291 26.31 -14.67 26.60
C ARG A 291 25.37 -14.56 27.82
N ASN A 292 24.35 -15.41 27.90
CA ASN A 292 23.28 -15.42 28.92
C ASN A 292 22.26 -14.26 28.90
N LEU A 293 22.63 -13.06 28.44
CA LEU A 293 21.70 -11.94 28.27
C LEU A 293 21.00 -12.00 26.90
N PRO A 294 19.68 -11.75 26.83
CA PRO A 294 18.99 -11.63 25.54
C PRO A 294 19.48 -10.43 24.74
N TRP A 295 19.61 -10.59 23.43
CA TRP A 295 19.80 -9.46 22.52
C TRP A 295 18.47 -8.72 22.34
N LEU A 296 18.34 -7.53 22.96
CA LEU A 296 17.10 -6.72 22.92
C LEU A 296 17.17 -5.51 21.99
N PHE A 297 18.35 -4.92 21.78
CA PHE A 297 18.54 -3.65 21.07
C PHE A 297 19.53 -3.77 19.92
N TYR A 298 19.27 -3.12 18.79
CA TYR A 298 20.20 -3.01 17.66
C TYR A 298 21.15 -1.80 17.82
N GLY A 299 21.71 -1.64 19.02
CA GLY A 299 22.59 -0.53 19.38
C GLY A 299 22.10 0.30 20.55
N ASP A 300 23.01 1.14 21.06
CA ASP A 300 22.84 2.03 22.21
C ASP A 300 22.71 3.51 21.80
N GLN A 301 22.95 3.85 20.54
CA GLN A 301 22.91 5.20 20.00
C GLN A 301 21.73 5.42 19.04
N LEU A 302 21.16 6.62 19.09
CA LEU A 302 20.18 7.09 18.11
C LEU A 302 20.83 7.17 16.72
N GLY A 303 20.11 6.73 15.69
CA GLY A 303 20.55 6.86 14.28
C GLY A 303 21.20 5.63 13.66
N LEU A 304 21.26 4.50 14.37
CA LEU A 304 21.75 3.22 13.81
C LEU A 304 20.70 2.49 12.95
N ALA A 305 19.42 2.88 13.03
CA ALA A 305 18.33 2.19 12.32
C ALA A 305 18.50 2.13 10.79
N PRO A 306 18.89 3.21 10.07
CA PRO A 306 19.12 3.13 8.63
C PRO A 306 20.20 2.10 8.25
N GLN A 307 21.24 1.96 9.08
CA GLN A 307 22.31 1.00 8.81
C GLN A 307 21.79 -0.44 8.89
N VAL A 308 20.96 -0.75 9.90
CA VAL A 308 20.35 -2.07 10.05
C VAL A 308 19.36 -2.37 8.92
N LEU A 309 18.57 -1.37 8.51
CA LEU A 309 17.44 -1.56 7.59
C LEU A 309 17.81 -1.50 6.11
N SER A 310 18.93 -0.86 5.73
CA SER A 310 19.20 -0.56 4.31
C SER A 310 20.63 -0.90 3.82
N THR A 311 21.51 -1.41 4.69
CA THR A 311 22.91 -1.66 4.30
C THR A 311 23.12 -3.02 3.65
N ILE A 312 22.51 -4.07 4.17
CA ILE A 312 22.75 -5.45 3.71
C ILE A 312 21.45 -6.03 3.17
N PRO A 313 21.37 -6.32 1.85
CA PRO A 313 20.22 -7.01 1.29
C PRO A 313 20.21 -8.48 1.72
N LEU A 314 19.02 -9.07 1.81
CA LEU A 314 18.90 -10.50 2.01
C LEU A 314 19.42 -11.25 0.77
N PRO A 315 20.12 -12.38 0.93
CA PRO A 315 20.66 -13.17 -0.18
C PRO A 315 19.58 -13.96 -0.94
N THR A 316 18.34 -13.97 -0.45
CA THR A 316 17.22 -14.64 -1.11
C THR A 316 16.62 -13.82 -2.23
N ASN A 317 16.48 -14.45 -3.40
CA ASN A 317 15.80 -13.89 -4.56
C ASN A 317 14.34 -14.36 -4.58
N PHE A 318 13.40 -13.42 -4.61
CA PHE A 318 11.97 -13.72 -4.75
C PHE A 318 11.52 -13.61 -6.20
N SER A 319 10.61 -14.48 -6.61
CA SER A 319 10.06 -14.50 -7.98
C SER A 319 8.56 -14.82 -7.97
N PHE A 320 7.80 -14.16 -8.84
CA PHE A 320 6.37 -14.43 -8.96
C PHE A 320 6.10 -15.56 -9.95
N LYS A 321 6.79 -15.65 -11.09
CA LYS A 321 6.45 -16.64 -12.14
C LYS A 321 7.71 -17.32 -12.68
N GLY A 322 7.63 -18.61 -13.00
CA GLY A 322 8.71 -19.40 -13.61
C GLY A 322 9.01 -20.70 -12.87
N GLU A 323 10.00 -21.45 -13.34
CA GLU A 323 10.44 -22.73 -12.73
C GLU A 323 11.02 -22.54 -11.32
N ASN A 324 11.69 -21.40 -11.07
CA ASN A 324 12.25 -21.03 -9.77
C ASN A 324 11.30 -20.15 -8.94
N GLN A 325 10.00 -20.45 -8.94
CA GLN A 325 9.00 -19.67 -8.20
C GLN A 325 9.26 -19.71 -6.70
N ASN A 326 9.60 -18.57 -6.10
CA ASN A 326 9.71 -18.42 -4.65
C ASN A 326 8.87 -17.23 -4.17
N ARG A 327 7.69 -17.54 -3.62
CA ARG A 327 6.74 -16.56 -3.08
C ARG A 327 6.55 -16.68 -1.57
N LYS A 328 7.26 -17.58 -0.89
CA LYS A 328 6.99 -17.88 0.52
C LYS A 328 8.01 -17.18 1.41
N LEU A 329 7.52 -16.34 2.33
CA LEU A 329 8.33 -15.77 3.39
C LEU A 329 8.26 -16.69 4.61
N LYS A 330 9.35 -17.41 4.89
CA LYS A 330 9.40 -18.34 6.01
C LYS A 330 9.79 -17.61 7.30
N PHE A 331 8.81 -17.06 8.01
CA PHE A 331 9.07 -16.50 9.32
C PHE A 331 8.97 -17.55 10.41
N ILE A 332 9.96 -17.54 11.30
CA ILE A 332 10.02 -18.38 12.49
C ILE A 332 10.26 -17.51 13.72
N ALA A 333 9.78 -17.95 14.88
CA ALA A 333 10.02 -17.27 16.14
C ALA A 333 10.57 -18.23 17.21
N ALA A 334 11.57 -17.76 17.94
CA ALA A 334 11.98 -18.37 19.20
C ALA A 334 11.06 -17.84 20.31
N SER A 335 10.37 -18.75 21.00
CA SER A 335 9.36 -18.41 22.01
C SER A 335 9.90 -18.61 23.43
N TYR A 336 9.61 -17.67 24.33
CA TYR A 336 10.05 -17.71 25.73
C TYR A 336 8.89 -17.43 26.69
N ASP A 337 8.93 -18.06 27.86
CA ASP A 337 7.98 -17.76 28.94
C ASP A 337 8.39 -16.50 29.74
N VAL A 338 7.52 -16.05 30.64
CA VAL A 338 7.77 -14.88 31.48
C VAL A 338 8.96 -15.05 32.43
N ARG A 339 9.34 -16.28 32.77
CA ARG A 339 10.49 -16.62 33.64
C ARG A 339 11.81 -16.76 32.88
N GLY A 340 11.79 -16.54 31.56
CA GLY A 340 12.99 -16.59 30.73
C GLY A 340 13.36 -17.99 30.22
N ASN A 341 12.48 -18.99 30.36
CA ASN A 341 12.70 -20.31 29.77
C ASN A 341 12.38 -20.30 28.27
N PHE A 342 13.22 -20.96 27.48
CA PHE A 342 12.91 -21.23 26.07
C PHE A 342 11.84 -22.31 25.96
N LEU A 343 10.82 -22.03 25.14
CA LEU A 343 9.71 -22.94 24.90
C LEU A 343 9.95 -23.78 23.65
N LYS A 344 10.09 -23.13 22.49
CA LYS A 344 10.29 -23.79 21.19
C LYS A 344 10.62 -22.79 20.07
N TRP A 345 11.14 -23.32 18.97
CA TRP A 345 11.03 -22.70 17.66
C TRP A 345 9.63 -22.95 17.09
N GLN A 346 8.97 -21.93 16.59
CA GLN A 346 7.66 -22.08 15.95
C GLN A 346 7.57 -21.25 14.68
N THR A 347 6.93 -21.81 13.65
CA THR A 347 6.55 -21.05 12.46
C THR A 347 5.50 -19.99 12.83
N LEU A 348 5.52 -18.86 12.14
CA LEU A 348 4.45 -17.87 12.29
C LEU A 348 3.19 -18.20 11.47
N GLU A 349 3.27 -19.19 10.57
CA GLU A 349 2.10 -19.77 9.90
C GLU A 349 1.06 -20.27 10.93
N GLY A 350 -0.22 -20.22 10.56
CA GLY A 350 -1.32 -20.56 11.46
C GLY A 350 -1.79 -19.41 12.36
N GLY A 351 -1.24 -18.21 12.21
CA GLY A 351 -1.79 -17.01 12.87
C GLY A 351 -1.15 -16.67 14.22
N VAL A 352 0.11 -17.02 14.46
CA VAL A 352 0.76 -16.83 15.77
C VAL A 352 0.78 -15.37 16.23
N LEU A 353 1.03 -14.42 15.32
CA LEU A 353 1.05 -12.98 15.64
C LEU A 353 -0.30 -12.29 15.37
N GLN A 354 -1.20 -12.97 14.68
CA GLN A 354 -2.52 -12.47 14.31
C GLN A 354 -3.51 -12.78 15.45
N LEU A 355 -3.80 -11.78 16.29
CA LEU A 355 -4.80 -11.94 17.35
C LEU A 355 -6.22 -12.19 16.83
N CYS A 356 -6.52 -11.79 15.59
CA CYS A 356 -7.82 -12.01 14.97
C CYS A 356 -7.95 -13.45 14.45
N PRO A 357 -8.97 -14.20 14.88
CA PRO A 357 -9.19 -15.56 14.40
C PRO A 357 -9.64 -15.55 12.94
N ASP A 358 -9.08 -16.45 12.13
CA ASP A 358 -9.51 -16.73 10.75
C ASP A 358 -9.07 -18.16 10.38
N THR A 359 -9.40 -18.60 9.16
CA THR A 359 -8.91 -19.85 8.60
C THR A 359 -7.41 -19.81 8.34
N GLU A 360 -6.72 -20.93 8.52
CA GLU A 360 -5.26 -21.04 8.32
C GLU A 360 -4.82 -20.58 6.92
N THR A 361 -5.59 -20.91 5.87
CA THR A 361 -5.31 -20.46 4.50
C THR A 361 -5.31 -18.94 4.36
N ARG A 362 -6.20 -18.25 5.08
CA ARG A 362 -6.29 -16.79 5.06
C ARG A 362 -5.20 -16.15 5.91
N LEU A 363 -4.90 -16.72 7.08
CA LEU A 363 -3.80 -16.26 7.93
C LEU A 363 -2.44 -16.39 7.24
N ASN A 364 -2.21 -17.53 6.56
CA ASN A 364 -0.97 -17.80 5.84
C ASN A 364 -0.76 -16.91 4.61
N ALA A 365 -1.81 -16.26 4.10
CA ALA A 365 -1.69 -15.30 3.00
C ALA A 365 -0.82 -14.08 3.38
N ALA A 366 -0.69 -13.77 4.68
CA ALA A 366 0.21 -12.74 5.19
C ALA A 366 1.69 -12.99 4.83
N TYR A 367 2.08 -14.25 4.71
CA TYR A 367 3.46 -14.66 4.45
C TYR A 367 3.71 -15.00 2.97
N SER A 368 2.76 -14.65 2.09
CA SER A 368 2.91 -14.74 0.63
C SER A 368 3.50 -13.45 0.08
N PHE A 369 4.74 -13.52 -0.41
CA PHE A 369 5.47 -12.40 -0.98
C PHE A 369 4.68 -11.72 -2.11
N GLY A 370 4.60 -10.39 -2.05
CA GLY A 370 3.84 -9.57 -3.00
C GLY A 370 2.32 -9.52 -2.78
N THR A 371 1.81 -10.12 -1.71
CA THR A 371 0.39 -10.06 -1.33
C THR A 371 0.20 -9.10 -0.17
N THR A 372 -0.41 -7.92 -0.41
CA THR A 372 -0.75 -7.00 0.67
C THR A 372 -1.80 -7.64 1.56
N TYR A 373 -1.48 -7.74 2.86
CA TYR A 373 -2.36 -8.33 3.85
C TYR A 373 -2.84 -7.29 4.85
N HIS A 374 -4.10 -7.35 5.19
CA HIS A 374 -4.73 -6.51 6.19
C HIS A 374 -5.87 -7.27 6.85
N GLN A 375 -5.83 -7.31 8.18
CA GLN A 375 -6.83 -7.95 9.04
C GLN A 375 -7.09 -7.03 10.23
N ASN A 376 -8.35 -6.82 10.56
CA ASN A 376 -8.78 -6.07 11.73
C ASN A 376 -10.02 -6.73 12.36
N CYS A 377 -10.11 -6.70 13.68
CA CYS A 377 -11.25 -7.22 14.42
C CYS A 377 -11.36 -6.56 15.80
N GLU A 378 -12.51 -6.73 16.44
CA GLU A 378 -12.73 -6.38 17.84
C GLU A 378 -12.76 -7.66 18.68
N ILE A 379 -12.00 -7.69 19.76
CA ILE A 379 -11.90 -8.84 20.66
C ILE A 379 -12.36 -8.41 22.06
N PRO A 380 -13.27 -9.14 22.72
CA PRO A 380 -13.67 -8.85 24.08
C PRO A 380 -12.53 -9.12 25.07
N ILE A 381 -12.39 -8.27 26.09
CA ILE A 381 -11.29 -8.37 27.07
C ILE A 381 -11.36 -9.68 27.86
N SER A 382 -12.55 -10.15 28.21
CA SER A 382 -12.75 -11.44 28.89
C SER A 382 -12.12 -12.62 28.13
N LYS A 383 -12.22 -12.63 26.80
CA LYS A 383 -11.58 -13.64 25.96
C LYS A 383 -10.06 -13.51 25.98
N ILE A 384 -9.53 -12.29 25.87
CA ILE A 384 -8.07 -12.04 25.91
C ILE A 384 -7.46 -12.54 27.22
N LEU A 385 -8.09 -12.24 28.35
CA LEU A 385 -7.60 -12.68 29.66
C LEU A 385 -7.63 -14.20 29.84
N THR A 386 -8.58 -14.88 29.17
CA THR A 386 -8.72 -16.34 29.19
C THR A 386 -7.71 -17.01 28.27
N ASP A 387 -7.56 -16.51 27.05
CA ASP A 387 -6.68 -17.07 26.01
C ASP A 387 -5.20 -16.77 26.30
N PHE A 388 -4.90 -15.65 26.97
CA PHE A 388 -3.53 -15.18 27.25
C PHE A 388 -3.31 -14.85 28.74
N PRO A 389 -3.35 -15.86 29.64
CA PRO A 389 -3.20 -15.65 31.08
C PRO A 389 -1.77 -15.21 31.49
N SER A 390 -0.77 -15.56 30.69
CA SER A 390 0.64 -15.19 30.89
C SER A 390 1.28 -14.79 29.56
N PRO A 391 2.14 -13.74 29.54
CA PRO A 391 2.80 -13.27 28.33
C PRO A 391 3.80 -14.31 27.81
N ILE A 392 3.78 -14.51 26.49
CA ILE A 392 4.79 -15.25 25.74
C ILE A 392 5.59 -14.23 24.91
N PHE A 393 6.90 -14.37 24.92
CA PHE A 393 7.82 -13.48 24.22
C PHE A 393 8.37 -14.14 22.96
N TYR A 394 8.49 -13.38 21.89
CA TYR A 394 8.91 -13.84 20.57
C TYR A 394 10.11 -13.05 20.06
N ASP A 395 11.18 -13.75 19.69
CA ASP A 395 12.24 -13.22 18.83
C ASP A 395 11.98 -13.73 17.40
N VAL A 396 11.69 -12.84 16.46
CA VAL A 396 11.29 -13.19 15.09
C VAL A 396 12.47 -13.21 14.13
N TYR A 397 12.51 -14.21 13.26
CA TYR A 397 13.54 -14.41 12.24
C TYR A 397 12.92 -14.77 10.89
N LEU A 398 13.65 -14.47 9.83
CA LEU A 398 13.38 -14.94 8.48
C LEU A 398 14.34 -16.08 8.12
N GLU A 399 13.81 -17.28 7.88
CA GLU A 399 14.57 -18.43 7.39
C GLU A 399 14.90 -18.27 5.91
N TYR A 400 16.16 -18.50 5.55
CA TYR A 400 16.62 -18.55 4.18
C TYR A 400 17.67 -19.63 3.96
N THR A 401 17.93 -19.96 2.70
CA THR A 401 18.93 -20.96 2.32
C THR A 401 20.00 -20.27 1.47
N ASP A 402 21.26 -20.52 1.80
CA ASP A 402 22.41 -20.02 1.03
C ASP A 402 22.62 -20.83 -0.27
N GLU A 403 23.47 -20.35 -1.18
CA GLU A 403 23.83 -21.04 -2.43
C GLU A 403 24.32 -22.47 -2.18
N ASN A 404 24.97 -22.70 -1.04
CA ASN A 404 25.47 -24.00 -0.60
C ASN A 404 24.40 -24.89 0.07
N GLN A 405 23.10 -24.60 -0.07
CA GLN A 405 21.98 -25.34 0.54
C GLN A 405 21.96 -25.36 2.09
N HIS A 406 22.74 -24.48 2.74
CA HIS A 406 22.73 -24.37 4.21
C HIS A 406 21.61 -23.45 4.68
N GLN A 407 20.93 -23.83 5.77
CA GLN A 407 19.84 -23.05 6.34
C GLN A 407 20.37 -22.00 7.31
N TYR A 408 19.93 -20.76 7.12
CA TYR A 408 20.26 -19.60 7.94
C TYR A 408 18.98 -18.88 8.37
N VAL A 409 19.09 -18.12 9.45
CA VAL A 409 18.03 -17.25 9.96
C VAL A 409 18.53 -15.83 10.09
N TRP A 410 17.73 -14.89 9.63
CA TRP A 410 18.00 -13.47 9.73
C TRP A 410 17.13 -12.83 10.81
N ALA A 411 17.72 -12.17 11.80
CA ALA A 411 16.96 -11.54 12.88
C ALA A 411 16.15 -10.33 12.36
N VAL A 412 14.84 -10.34 12.58
CA VAL A 412 13.92 -9.30 12.08
C VAL A 412 13.85 -8.15 13.10
N PRO A 413 14.28 -6.92 12.75
CA PRO A 413 14.20 -5.77 13.64
C PRO A 413 12.75 -5.34 13.93
N VAL A 414 12.54 -4.78 15.12
CA VAL A 414 11.24 -4.33 15.61
C VAL A 414 11.27 -2.83 15.96
N LEU A 415 10.38 -2.07 15.34
CA LEU A 415 10.07 -0.68 15.68
C LEU A 415 8.90 -0.63 16.68
N ASN A 416 9.23 -0.53 17.97
CA ASN A 416 8.23 -0.37 19.03
C ASN A 416 7.82 1.10 19.16
N LEU A 417 6.58 1.45 18.79
CA LEU A 417 6.06 2.82 18.81
C LEU A 417 5.82 3.37 20.23
N ASN A 418 5.82 2.51 21.24
CA ASN A 418 5.64 2.86 22.66
C ASN A 418 6.98 3.02 23.39
N LEU A 419 8.11 2.77 22.72
CA LEU A 419 9.44 2.93 23.31
C LEU A 419 9.72 4.40 23.62
N GLN A 420 10.05 4.68 24.87
CA GLN A 420 10.50 5.99 25.32
C GLN A 420 12.00 5.98 25.62
N HIS A 421 12.72 6.99 25.15
CA HIS A 421 14.10 7.25 25.53
C HIS A 421 14.16 8.62 26.22
N ASN A 422 14.52 8.63 27.51
CA ASN A 422 14.46 9.81 28.38
C ASN A 422 13.11 10.55 28.30
N LYS A 423 12.01 9.78 28.40
CA LYS A 423 10.60 10.23 28.35
C LYS A 423 10.11 10.77 26.99
N ILE A 424 10.89 10.62 25.92
CA ILE A 424 10.51 11.01 24.57
C ILE A 424 10.22 9.75 23.74
N PHE A 425 9.08 9.73 23.03
CA PHE A 425 8.75 8.66 22.09
C PHE A 425 9.57 8.79 20.80
N VAL A 426 10.73 8.15 20.76
CA VAL A 426 11.69 8.28 19.64
C VAL A 426 11.23 7.59 18.35
N ASN A 427 10.39 6.56 18.46
CA ASN A 427 9.95 5.75 17.33
C ASN A 427 8.65 6.25 16.66
N ARG A 428 8.10 7.38 17.11
CA ARG A 428 6.91 8.01 16.48
C ARG A 428 7.27 9.08 15.44
N ASP A 429 8.53 9.49 15.37
CA ASP A 429 9.02 10.46 14.39
C ASP A 429 9.07 9.82 13.00
N SER A 430 8.74 10.58 11.96
CA SER A 430 8.76 10.10 10.57
C SER A 430 10.18 9.81 10.06
N SER A 431 11.22 10.38 10.69
CA SER A 431 12.60 10.23 10.27
C SER A 431 13.27 9.00 10.91
N PRO A 432 13.84 8.07 10.12
CA PRO A 432 14.49 6.87 10.65
C PRO A 432 15.78 7.16 11.41
N GLY A 433 16.34 8.37 11.29
CA GLY A 433 17.56 8.78 11.98
C GLY A 433 17.43 8.92 13.50
N LYS A 434 16.22 8.86 14.06
CA LYS A 434 15.98 8.87 15.52
C LYS A 434 15.48 7.54 16.06
N TRP A 435 15.24 6.55 15.20
CA TRP A 435 14.64 5.29 15.63
C TRP A 435 15.62 4.44 16.44
N LEU A 436 15.08 3.79 17.47
CA LEU A 436 15.72 2.74 18.23
C LEU A 436 15.02 1.42 17.93
N LEU A 437 15.73 0.51 17.27
CA LEU A 437 15.21 -0.80 16.89
C LEU A 437 15.44 -1.80 18.02
N THR A 438 14.41 -2.59 18.27
CA THR A 438 14.36 -3.66 19.28
C THR A 438 14.21 -5.01 18.58
N ARG A 439 14.12 -6.10 19.35
CA ARG A 439 14.04 -7.46 18.80
C ARG A 439 12.88 -8.29 19.37
N ARG A 440 12.78 -8.36 20.69
CA ARG A 440 11.81 -9.21 21.39
C ARG A 440 10.46 -8.51 21.54
N ILE A 441 9.37 -9.21 21.23
CA ILE A 441 7.99 -8.70 21.36
C ILE A 441 7.12 -9.65 22.18
N PHE A 442 5.96 -9.19 22.62
CA PHE A 442 4.87 -10.01 23.13
C PHE A 442 3.54 -9.50 22.57
N LEU A 443 2.46 -10.28 22.69
CA LEU A 443 1.15 -9.86 22.17
C LEU A 443 0.24 -9.30 23.26
N VAL A 444 0.22 -9.95 24.43
CA VAL A 444 -0.64 -9.58 25.56
C VAL A 444 0.16 -9.71 26.85
N ASP A 445 0.11 -8.68 27.68
CA ASP A 445 0.62 -8.70 29.05
C ASP A 445 -0.53 -8.43 30.03
N ALA A 446 -0.99 -9.52 30.64
CA ALA A 446 -1.99 -9.56 31.70
C ALA A 446 -1.37 -9.82 33.09
N LEU A 447 -0.04 -9.79 33.21
CA LEU A 447 0.68 -10.06 34.46
C LEU A 447 1.23 -8.79 35.11
N SER A 448 1.85 -7.89 34.34
CA SER A 448 2.43 -6.68 34.92
C SER A 448 1.37 -5.80 35.58
N GLY A 449 0.12 -5.89 35.15
CA GLY A 449 -0.97 -5.08 35.68
C GLY A 449 -1.73 -5.61 36.88
N ARG A 450 -1.27 -6.71 37.50
CA ARG A 450 -1.85 -7.24 38.75
C ARG A 450 -1.26 -6.53 39.96
N GLU A 451 -2.12 -6.13 40.88
CA GLU A 451 -1.76 -5.47 42.15
C GLU A 451 -2.00 -6.43 43.32
N ASN A 452 -1.13 -6.39 44.33
CA ASN A 452 -1.19 -7.14 45.60
C ASN A 452 -1.06 -8.68 45.50
N ASP A 453 -1.76 -9.34 44.57
CA ASP A 453 -1.71 -10.79 44.41
C ASP A 453 -1.61 -11.20 42.94
N LEU A 454 -0.79 -12.23 42.67
CA LEU A 454 -0.62 -12.78 41.32
C LEU A 454 -1.84 -13.56 40.84
N GLY A 455 -2.71 -14.04 41.74
CA GLY A 455 -3.98 -14.69 41.39
C GLY A 455 -5.11 -13.71 41.08
N SER A 456 -4.94 -12.42 41.40
CA SER A 456 -5.95 -11.39 41.14
C SER A 456 -6.13 -11.09 39.66
N GLN A 457 -7.28 -10.51 39.30
CA GLN A 457 -7.49 -9.97 37.96
C GLN A 457 -6.60 -8.73 37.76
N PRO A 458 -5.99 -8.57 36.57
CA PRO A 458 -5.20 -7.38 36.29
C PRO A 458 -6.09 -6.15 36.25
N ARG A 459 -5.65 -5.06 36.87
CA ARG A 459 -6.29 -3.75 36.75
C ARG A 459 -6.06 -3.14 35.37
N LEU A 460 -4.86 -3.33 34.83
CA LEU A 460 -4.47 -2.84 33.51
C LEU A 460 -3.90 -4.00 32.70
N THR A 461 -4.21 -4.05 31.41
CA THR A 461 -3.63 -5.02 30.48
C THR A 461 -3.08 -4.30 29.28
N ARG A 462 -1.90 -4.72 28.84
CA ARG A 462 -1.22 -4.16 27.67
C ARG A 462 -1.34 -5.12 26.50
N ILE A 463 -1.79 -4.61 25.36
CA ILE A 463 -2.11 -5.44 24.19
C ILE A 463 -1.46 -4.84 22.95
N ALA A 464 -0.85 -5.67 22.12
CA ALA A 464 -0.35 -5.31 20.79
C ALA A 464 -1.55 -5.06 19.84
N THR A 465 -2.03 -3.82 19.78
CA THR A 465 -3.21 -3.43 19.00
C THR A 465 -2.91 -3.24 17.53
N GLN A 466 -1.65 -2.96 17.17
CA GLN A 466 -1.25 -2.83 15.79
C GLN A 466 0.09 -3.51 15.54
N ILE A 467 0.12 -4.46 14.61
CA ILE A 467 1.34 -5.09 14.11
C ILE A 467 1.39 -4.91 12.59
N SER A 468 2.48 -4.35 12.09
CA SER A 468 2.70 -4.12 10.66
C SER A 468 4.05 -4.67 10.26
N LEU A 469 4.07 -5.61 9.32
CA LEU A 469 5.29 -6.10 8.68
C LEU A 469 5.54 -5.30 7.40
N SER A 470 6.58 -4.49 7.37
CA SER A 470 6.99 -3.72 6.19
C SER A 470 8.17 -4.37 5.51
N ILE A 471 8.05 -4.60 4.20
CA ILE A 471 9.08 -5.24 3.38
C ILE A 471 9.52 -4.25 2.29
N TYR A 472 10.81 -3.96 2.27
CA TYR A 472 11.41 -2.99 1.35
C TYR A 472 12.18 -3.69 0.23
N LEU A 473 11.84 -3.36 -1.02
CA LEU A 473 12.61 -3.86 -2.17
C LEU A 473 13.90 -3.08 -2.33
N VAL A 474 14.99 -3.79 -2.64
CA VAL A 474 16.29 -3.18 -2.93
C VAL A 474 16.21 -2.46 -4.28
N PRO A 475 16.49 -1.14 -4.34
CA PRO A 475 16.39 -0.38 -5.57
C PRO A 475 17.36 -0.91 -6.63
N ASN A 476 16.98 -0.80 -7.91
CA ASN A 476 17.80 -1.15 -9.08
C ASN A 476 18.24 -2.62 -9.19
N THR A 477 17.71 -3.53 -8.36
CA THR A 477 17.96 -4.96 -8.50
C THR A 477 16.86 -5.62 -9.34
N LYS A 478 17.22 -6.40 -10.36
CA LYS A 478 16.27 -7.19 -11.17
C LYS A 478 15.99 -8.58 -10.60
N ASN A 479 16.50 -8.86 -9.39
CA ASN A 479 16.57 -10.18 -8.79
C ASN A 479 15.54 -10.38 -7.65
N GLY A 480 14.70 -9.37 -7.37
CA GLY A 480 13.69 -9.47 -6.32
C GLY A 480 14.27 -9.49 -4.91
N ASN A 481 15.42 -8.85 -4.71
CA ASN A 481 16.09 -8.81 -3.41
C ASN A 481 15.40 -7.80 -2.51
N ILE A 482 15.25 -8.17 -1.25
CA ILE A 482 14.65 -7.30 -0.24
C ILE A 482 15.66 -6.97 0.84
N TYR A 483 15.46 -5.81 1.45
CA TYR A 483 16.10 -5.50 2.72
C TYR A 483 15.45 -6.31 3.85
N PRO A 484 16.11 -6.41 5.02
CA PRO A 484 15.53 -7.04 6.20
C PRO A 484 14.13 -6.48 6.49
N PRO A 485 13.09 -7.34 6.60
CA PRO A 485 11.76 -6.88 6.95
C PRO A 485 11.77 -6.14 8.29
N LEU A 486 10.85 -5.19 8.45
CA LEU A 486 10.68 -4.43 9.68
C LEU A 486 9.32 -4.75 10.29
N ILE A 487 9.28 -5.15 11.56
CA ILE A 487 8.05 -5.27 12.33
C ILE A 487 7.82 -3.96 13.08
N THR A 488 6.75 -3.25 12.76
CA THR A 488 6.28 -2.11 13.54
C THR A 488 5.16 -2.57 14.47
N ILE A 489 5.31 -2.30 15.77
CA ILE A 489 4.35 -2.70 16.79
C ILE A 489 3.89 -1.49 17.61
N ALA A 490 2.59 -1.40 17.83
CA ALA A 490 1.96 -0.46 18.75
C ALA A 490 1.22 -1.26 19.83
N TYR A 491 1.45 -0.88 21.07
CA TYR A 491 0.75 -1.39 22.24
C TYR A 491 -0.24 -0.35 22.74
N SER A 492 -1.38 -0.81 23.24
CA SER A 492 -2.35 0.01 23.95
C SER A 492 -2.56 -0.52 25.36
N ASP A 493 -2.70 0.42 26.29
CA ASP A 493 -2.92 0.16 27.70
C ASP A 493 -4.43 0.25 28.01
N ILE A 494 -5.03 -0.81 28.57
CA ILE A 494 -6.48 -0.90 28.81
C ILE A 494 -6.77 -1.03 30.30
N ASP A 495 -7.49 -0.05 30.86
CA ASP A 495 -8.01 -0.06 32.23
C ASP A 495 -9.25 -0.96 32.32
N ILE A 496 -9.13 -2.05 33.10
CA ILE A 496 -10.13 -3.10 33.22
C ILE A 496 -11.11 -2.72 34.31
N LYS A 497 -12.31 -2.31 33.91
CA LYS A 497 -13.44 -2.02 34.80
C LYS A 497 -14.45 -3.14 34.77
N ASP A 498 -14.82 -3.57 33.57
CA ASP A 498 -15.71 -4.70 33.33
C ASP A 498 -15.23 -5.47 32.08
N PRO A 499 -14.59 -6.65 32.26
CA PRO A 499 -14.05 -7.45 31.16
C PRO A 499 -15.10 -7.88 30.12
N ASN A 500 -16.38 -7.94 30.48
CA ASN A 500 -17.43 -8.47 29.61
C ASN A 500 -18.05 -7.41 28.69
N SER A 501 -18.01 -6.13 29.08
CA SER A 501 -18.52 -5.02 28.27
C SER A 501 -17.45 -4.31 27.46
N GLN A 502 -16.17 -4.51 27.78
CA GLN A 502 -15.04 -3.88 27.08
C GLN A 502 -14.52 -4.76 25.93
N SER A 503 -14.26 -4.13 24.78
CA SER A 503 -13.59 -4.74 23.63
C SER A 503 -12.40 -3.89 23.18
N VAL A 504 -11.45 -4.53 22.50
CA VAL A 504 -10.27 -3.87 21.91
C VAL A 504 -10.21 -4.11 20.41
N LYS A 505 -9.91 -3.06 19.65
CA LYS A 505 -9.60 -3.14 18.22
C LYS A 505 -8.15 -3.56 18.03
N VAL A 506 -7.93 -4.66 17.33
CA VAL A 506 -6.60 -5.13 16.95
C VAL A 506 -6.46 -5.22 15.44
N SER A 507 -5.27 -4.98 14.93
CA SER A 507 -4.97 -5.00 13.50
C SER A 507 -3.61 -5.62 13.20
N PHE A 508 -3.56 -6.42 12.14
CA PHE A 508 -2.35 -7.00 11.59
C PHE A 508 -2.27 -6.69 10.10
N SER A 509 -1.13 -6.19 9.63
CA SER A 509 -0.94 -5.88 8.21
C SER A 509 0.46 -6.21 7.68
N VAL A 510 0.55 -6.50 6.39
CA VAL A 510 1.81 -6.71 5.67
C VAL A 510 1.84 -5.78 4.46
N LYS A 511 2.86 -4.93 4.41
CA LYS A 511 3.03 -3.87 3.43
C LYS A 511 4.33 -4.06 2.66
N TYR A 512 4.28 -3.71 1.38
CA TYR A 512 5.40 -3.78 0.47
C TYR A 512 5.70 -2.36 0.00
N GLU A 513 6.94 -1.93 0.17
CA GLU A 513 7.38 -0.57 -0.10
C GLU A 513 8.59 -0.57 -1.03
N MET A 514 8.64 0.44 -1.88
CA MET A 514 9.75 0.69 -2.79
C MET A 514 9.93 2.19 -2.97
N ASN A 515 11.16 2.62 -3.22
CA ASN A 515 11.42 4.01 -3.56
C ASN A 515 10.79 4.34 -4.92
N GLN A 516 9.82 5.27 -4.92
CA GLN A 516 9.10 5.73 -6.12
C GLN A 516 9.66 7.05 -6.69
N GLY A 517 10.79 7.54 -6.18
CA GLY A 517 11.35 8.84 -6.58
C GLY A 517 11.62 8.95 -8.07
N GLU A 518 12.16 7.90 -8.68
CA GLU A 518 12.43 7.89 -10.13
C GLU A 518 11.14 7.94 -10.95
N ALA A 519 10.14 7.11 -10.59
CA ALA A 519 8.84 7.09 -11.26
C ALA A 519 8.11 8.45 -11.13
N GLN A 520 8.27 9.12 -9.98
CA GLN A 520 7.73 10.45 -9.76
C GLN A 520 8.40 11.49 -10.67
N VAL A 521 9.74 11.52 -10.72
CA VAL A 521 10.49 12.42 -11.60
C VAL A 521 10.10 12.21 -13.06
N GLN A 522 9.97 10.96 -13.51
CA GLN A 522 9.53 10.66 -14.88
C GLN A 522 8.11 11.18 -15.17
N THR A 523 7.19 11.05 -14.20
CA THR A 523 5.82 11.57 -14.32
C THR A 523 5.81 13.10 -14.36
N ASP A 524 6.62 13.76 -13.54
CA ASP A 524 6.74 15.22 -13.49
C ASP A 524 7.33 15.77 -14.81
N ILE A 525 8.33 15.09 -15.39
CA ILE A 525 8.89 15.43 -16.71
C ILE A 525 7.81 15.29 -17.79
N ALA A 526 7.06 14.18 -17.81
CA ALA A 526 6.00 13.96 -18.78
C ALA A 526 4.90 15.03 -18.69
N LEU A 527 4.54 15.44 -17.46
CA LEU A 527 3.59 16.52 -17.22
C LEU A 527 4.10 17.87 -17.74
N GLY A 528 5.38 18.19 -17.51
CA GLY A 528 5.99 19.42 -18.02
C GLY A 528 6.00 19.48 -19.55
N VAL A 529 6.44 18.40 -20.21
CA VAL A 529 6.53 18.34 -21.67
C VAL A 529 5.15 18.38 -22.32
N LEU A 530 4.23 17.51 -21.90
CA LEU A 530 2.88 17.44 -22.48
C LEU A 530 2.05 18.67 -22.12
N GLY A 531 2.24 19.25 -20.93
CA GLY A 531 1.63 20.52 -20.53
C GLY A 531 2.08 21.68 -21.42
N GLY A 532 3.38 21.76 -21.74
CA GLY A 532 3.90 22.75 -22.70
C GLY A 532 3.29 22.60 -24.10
N LEU A 533 3.16 21.37 -24.59
CA LEU A 533 2.47 21.08 -25.86
C LEU A 533 0.97 21.43 -25.81
N ALA A 534 0.31 21.25 -24.67
CA ALA A 534 -1.08 21.65 -24.48
C ALA A 534 -1.27 23.17 -24.56
N VAL A 535 -0.33 23.96 -24.02
CA VAL A 535 -0.34 25.42 -24.18
C VAL A 535 -0.24 25.80 -25.66
N LEU A 536 0.73 25.25 -26.39
CA LEU A 536 0.90 25.52 -27.82
C LEU A 536 -0.35 25.14 -28.64
N SER A 537 -0.89 23.95 -28.41
CA SER A 537 -2.15 23.49 -29.03
C SER A 537 -3.31 24.45 -28.74
N SER A 538 -3.42 24.92 -27.50
CA SER A 538 -4.48 25.83 -27.08
C SER A 538 -4.34 27.22 -27.69
N LEU A 539 -3.10 27.71 -27.84
CA LEU A 539 -2.80 28.95 -28.55
C LEU A 539 -3.18 28.83 -30.03
N LEU A 540 -2.83 27.72 -30.70
CA LEU A 540 -3.20 27.47 -32.10
C LEU A 540 -4.73 27.41 -32.28
N LYS A 541 -5.45 26.74 -31.39
CA LYS A 541 -6.93 26.70 -31.38
C LYS A 541 -7.52 28.09 -31.18
N THR A 542 -6.98 28.87 -30.26
CA THR A 542 -7.44 30.23 -29.97
C THR A 542 -7.16 31.17 -31.15
N ALA A 543 -5.99 31.10 -31.75
CA ALA A 543 -5.63 31.87 -32.95
C ALA A 543 -6.54 31.51 -34.13
N GLY A 544 -6.80 30.21 -34.34
CA GLY A 544 -7.74 29.73 -35.35
C GLY A 544 -9.18 30.17 -35.11
N TRP A 545 -9.63 30.24 -33.84
CA TRP A 545 -10.94 30.79 -33.47
C TRP A 545 -11.01 32.31 -33.67
N LYS A 546 -9.96 33.04 -33.27
CA LYS A 546 -9.91 34.50 -33.39
C LYS A 546 -9.93 34.95 -34.86
N ARG A 547 -9.18 34.25 -35.72
CA ARG A 547 -9.22 34.43 -37.18
C ARG A 547 -10.64 34.23 -37.74
N ARG A 548 -11.41 33.27 -37.19
CA ARG A 548 -12.79 32.98 -37.61
C ARG A 548 -13.84 34.00 -37.13
N ILE A 549 -13.54 34.75 -36.08
CA ILE A 549 -14.38 35.89 -35.64
C ILE A 549 -14.10 37.16 -36.46
N GLY A 550 -12.90 37.29 -37.04
CA GLY A 550 -12.53 38.46 -37.84
C GLY A 550 -12.27 39.72 -37.01
N SER A 551 -11.93 39.57 -35.72
CA SER A 551 -11.54 40.69 -34.84
C SER A 551 -10.02 40.70 -34.65
N PRO A 552 -9.33 41.85 -34.86
CA PRO A 552 -7.88 41.95 -34.69
C PRO A 552 -7.44 42.18 -33.23
N MET A 553 -8.35 42.59 -32.34
CA MET A 553 -8.00 42.98 -30.96
C MET A 553 -8.09 41.81 -29.98
N ILE A 554 -7.09 41.64 -29.12
CA ILE A 554 -7.15 40.67 -28.01
C ILE A 554 -8.02 41.27 -26.91
N ASP A 555 -9.24 40.75 -26.79
CA ASP A 555 -10.23 41.13 -25.77
C ASP A 555 -10.24 40.10 -24.62
N LEU A 556 -10.89 40.46 -23.50
CA LEU A 556 -11.10 39.55 -22.37
C LEU A 556 -11.76 38.24 -22.80
N GLN A 557 -12.64 38.29 -23.81
CA GLN A 557 -13.29 37.12 -24.39
C GLN A 557 -12.28 36.14 -25.00
N THR A 558 -11.23 36.64 -25.66
CA THR A 558 -10.15 35.83 -26.25
C THR A 558 -9.33 35.14 -25.16
N VAL A 559 -9.03 35.85 -24.08
CA VAL A 559 -8.33 35.27 -22.92
C VAL A 559 -9.18 34.17 -22.27
N MET A 560 -10.46 34.42 -22.03
CA MET A 560 -11.38 33.40 -21.50
C MET A 560 -11.50 32.19 -22.43
N LYS A 561 -11.55 32.40 -23.75
CA LYS A 561 -11.60 31.32 -24.73
C LYS A 561 -10.32 30.48 -24.69
N PHE A 562 -9.16 31.11 -24.59
CA PHE A 562 -7.88 30.43 -24.41
C PHE A 562 -7.87 29.57 -23.15
N LEU A 563 -8.31 30.11 -22.00
CA LEU A 563 -8.36 29.37 -20.74
C LEU A 563 -9.24 28.13 -20.82
N VAL A 564 -10.38 28.20 -21.51
CA VAL A 564 -11.28 27.04 -21.68
C VAL A 564 -10.70 26.01 -22.65
N TYR A 565 -10.06 26.43 -23.74
CA TYR A 565 -9.34 25.50 -24.62
C TYR A 565 -8.17 24.84 -23.91
N TYR A 566 -7.42 25.62 -23.13
CA TYR A 566 -6.32 25.15 -22.32
C TYR A 566 -6.75 24.16 -21.24
N ALA A 567 -7.83 24.46 -20.50
CA ALA A 567 -8.43 23.52 -19.57
C ALA A 567 -8.73 22.17 -20.24
N GLY A 568 -9.31 22.19 -21.44
CA GLY A 568 -9.63 21.00 -22.21
C GLY A 568 -8.41 20.20 -22.68
N ASP A 569 -7.36 20.87 -23.13
CA ASP A 569 -6.12 20.22 -23.58
C ASP A 569 -5.32 19.69 -22.39
N LEU A 570 -5.25 20.45 -21.29
CA LEU A 570 -4.64 20.02 -20.03
C LEU A 570 -5.38 18.82 -19.42
N ALA A 571 -6.71 18.76 -19.53
CA ALA A 571 -7.48 17.58 -19.12
C ALA A 571 -7.07 16.32 -19.89
N ASN A 572 -6.82 16.43 -21.19
CA ASN A 572 -6.34 15.31 -22.00
C ASN A 572 -4.92 14.90 -21.59
N VAL A 573 -4.06 15.86 -21.25
CA VAL A 573 -2.70 15.57 -20.74
C VAL A 573 -2.78 14.78 -19.43
N PHE A 574 -3.55 15.26 -18.44
CA PHE A 574 -3.73 14.51 -17.20
C PHE A 574 -4.31 13.11 -17.44
N PHE A 575 -5.29 12.98 -18.34
CA PHE A 575 -5.85 11.68 -18.70
C PHE A 575 -4.80 10.74 -19.31
N ILE A 576 -4.01 11.20 -20.29
CA ILE A 576 -2.96 10.37 -20.93
C ILE A 576 -1.92 9.92 -19.90
N ILE A 577 -1.46 10.83 -19.04
CA ILE A 577 -0.47 10.52 -18.01
C ILE A 577 -1.03 9.50 -17.02
N THR A 578 -2.20 9.76 -16.46
CA THR A 578 -2.82 8.85 -15.47
C THR A 578 -3.13 7.47 -16.04
N VAL A 579 -3.59 7.38 -17.30
CA VAL A 579 -3.79 6.10 -17.99
C VAL A 579 -2.46 5.39 -18.23
N GLY A 580 -1.44 6.11 -18.70
CA GLY A 580 -0.09 5.56 -18.92
C GLY A 580 0.52 5.00 -17.63
N THR A 581 0.50 5.78 -16.55
CA THR A 581 0.98 5.35 -15.23
C THR A 581 0.16 4.16 -14.71
N GLY A 582 -1.16 4.19 -14.85
CA GLY A 582 -2.03 3.07 -14.45
C GLY A 582 -1.69 1.77 -15.20
N LEU A 583 -1.56 1.83 -16.53
CA LEU A 583 -1.21 0.69 -17.37
C LEU A 583 0.20 0.17 -17.07
N TYR A 584 1.15 1.07 -16.80
CA TYR A 584 2.51 0.70 -16.37
C TYR A 584 2.44 -0.18 -15.12
N TRP A 585 1.77 0.26 -14.06
CA TRP A 585 1.67 -0.55 -12.84
C TRP A 585 0.89 -1.84 -13.06
N LEU A 586 -0.19 -1.82 -13.84
CA LEU A 586 -0.96 -3.02 -14.14
C LEU A 586 -0.10 -4.09 -14.83
N ILE A 587 0.66 -3.70 -15.86
CA ILE A 587 1.49 -4.63 -16.64
C ILE A 587 2.70 -5.07 -15.81
N PHE A 588 3.51 -4.13 -15.32
CA PHE A 588 4.76 -4.48 -14.64
C PHE A 588 4.54 -5.15 -13.29
N PHE A 589 3.46 -4.84 -12.56
CA PHE A 589 3.18 -5.54 -11.30
C PHE A 589 2.61 -6.96 -11.53
N LYS A 590 1.63 -7.12 -12.42
CA LYS A 590 0.94 -8.42 -12.63
C LYS A 590 1.68 -9.35 -13.59
N ALA A 591 2.46 -8.83 -14.54
CA ALA A 591 3.14 -9.63 -15.57
C ALA A 591 4.61 -9.97 -15.25
N GLN A 592 5.17 -9.45 -14.16
CA GLN A 592 6.59 -9.70 -13.83
C GLN A 592 6.90 -11.16 -13.46
N LYS A 593 8.05 -11.65 -13.94
CA LYS A 593 8.64 -12.96 -13.57
C LYS A 593 9.57 -12.80 -12.36
N SER A 594 10.62 -11.99 -12.52
CA SER A 594 11.45 -11.50 -11.42
C SER A 594 10.90 -10.18 -10.88
N ILE A 595 11.01 -9.95 -9.57
CA ILE A 595 10.43 -8.76 -8.96
C ILE A 595 11.35 -7.57 -9.16
N SER A 596 10.83 -6.56 -9.85
CA SER A 596 11.50 -5.27 -10.04
C SER A 596 10.67 -4.10 -9.54
N VAL A 597 9.35 -4.28 -9.39
CA VAL A 597 8.39 -3.19 -9.28
C VAL A 597 7.27 -3.57 -8.30
N LEU A 598 7.10 -2.81 -7.22
CA LEU A 598 6.03 -2.96 -6.20
C LEU A 598 5.02 -1.82 -6.25
N LEU A 599 3.75 -2.12 -5.97
CA LEU A 599 2.66 -1.13 -6.01
C LEU A 599 2.93 0.06 -5.07
N PRO A 600 2.54 1.30 -5.49
CA PRO A 600 2.59 2.46 -4.62
C PRO A 600 1.70 2.28 -3.38
N VAL A 601 2.14 2.83 -2.24
CA VAL A 601 1.31 2.87 -1.02
C VAL A 601 0.15 3.87 -1.20
N PRO A 602 -0.96 3.74 -0.44
CA PRO A 602 -2.13 4.63 -0.58
C PRO A 602 -1.81 6.13 -0.49
N ALA A 603 -0.82 6.53 0.31
CA ALA A 603 -0.36 7.92 0.40
C ALA A 603 0.29 8.42 -0.90
N GLN A 604 1.00 7.54 -1.63
CA GLN A 604 1.60 7.87 -2.93
C GLN A 604 0.53 7.90 -4.04
N GLU A 605 -0.54 7.11 -3.93
CA GLU A 605 -1.66 7.12 -4.88
C GLU A 605 -2.48 8.43 -4.83
N GLU A 606 -2.38 9.24 -3.76
CA GLU A 606 -3.15 10.48 -3.60
C GLU A 606 -2.92 11.48 -4.75
N ARG A 607 -1.68 11.61 -5.23
CA ARG A 607 -1.36 12.48 -6.37
C ARG A 607 -2.06 12.04 -7.65
N LEU A 608 -2.12 10.73 -7.90
CA LEU A 608 -2.84 10.18 -9.03
C LEU A 608 -4.33 10.51 -8.94
N VAL A 609 -4.93 10.34 -7.75
CA VAL A 609 -6.35 10.67 -7.52
C VAL A 609 -6.62 12.14 -7.81
N THR A 610 -5.74 13.04 -7.36
CA THR A 610 -5.82 14.47 -7.66
C THR A 610 -5.76 14.75 -9.16
N TYR A 611 -4.83 14.13 -9.90
CA TYR A 611 -4.74 14.31 -11.36
C TYR A 611 -5.98 13.79 -12.10
N VAL A 612 -6.55 12.65 -11.70
CA VAL A 612 -7.81 12.14 -12.25
C VAL A 612 -8.96 13.11 -11.97
N GLY A 613 -9.03 13.66 -10.75
CA GLY A 613 -10.01 14.68 -10.36
C GLY A 613 -9.90 15.96 -11.19
N CYS A 614 -8.67 16.47 -11.38
CA CYS A 614 -8.41 17.62 -12.25
C CYS A 614 -8.78 17.35 -13.71
N ALA A 615 -8.43 16.18 -14.24
CA ALA A 615 -8.79 15.78 -15.60
C ALA A 615 -10.31 15.80 -15.80
N PHE A 616 -11.06 15.23 -14.85
CA PHE A 616 -12.53 15.21 -14.91
C PHE A 616 -13.12 16.62 -14.86
N ALA A 617 -12.73 17.44 -13.87
CA ALA A 617 -13.29 18.79 -13.69
C ALA A 617 -13.02 19.69 -14.90
N LEU A 618 -11.79 19.69 -15.42
CA LEU A 618 -11.41 20.49 -16.59
C LEU A 618 -12.09 19.98 -17.87
N LYS A 619 -12.27 18.66 -18.01
CA LYS A 619 -12.99 18.10 -19.17
C LYS A 619 -14.49 18.42 -19.11
N ALA A 620 -15.09 18.42 -17.93
CA ALA A 620 -16.47 18.84 -17.73
C ALA A 620 -16.67 20.31 -18.12
N LEU A 621 -15.74 21.20 -17.76
CA LEU A 621 -15.75 22.59 -18.20
C LEU A 621 -15.67 22.72 -19.73
N GLN A 622 -14.77 21.98 -20.38
CA GLN A 622 -14.67 21.95 -21.84
C GLN A 622 -15.95 21.41 -22.49
N PHE A 623 -16.56 20.37 -21.91
CA PHE A 623 -17.81 19.79 -22.40
C PHE A 623 -18.97 20.79 -22.29
N LEU A 624 -19.11 21.48 -21.15
CA LEU A 624 -20.12 22.53 -20.97
C LEU A 624 -19.91 23.65 -21.98
N HIS A 625 -18.67 24.06 -22.23
CA HIS A 625 -18.37 25.05 -23.25
C HIS A 625 -18.76 24.57 -24.66
N LYS A 626 -18.52 23.29 -24.98
CA LYS A 626 -18.93 22.70 -26.25
C LYS A 626 -20.45 22.67 -26.39
N LEU A 627 -21.18 22.32 -25.32
CA LEU A 627 -22.65 22.35 -25.29
C LEU A 627 -23.18 23.77 -25.50
N MET A 628 -22.64 24.75 -24.77
CA MET A 628 -22.99 26.17 -24.96
C MET A 628 -22.71 26.61 -26.39
N SER A 629 -21.57 26.22 -26.97
CA SER A 629 -21.25 26.54 -28.36
C SER A 629 -22.15 25.84 -29.37
N GLN A 630 -22.75 24.69 -29.05
CA GLN A 630 -23.68 23.97 -29.92
C GLN A 630 -25.06 24.62 -29.92
N ILE A 631 -25.53 25.10 -28.77
CA ILE A 631 -26.86 25.77 -28.67
C ILE A 631 -26.86 27.22 -29.17
N THR A 632 -25.68 27.85 -29.33
CA THR A 632 -25.55 29.24 -29.82
C THR A 632 -25.20 29.34 -31.30
N ILE A 633 -25.41 28.28 -32.10
CA ILE A 633 -25.13 28.31 -33.55
C ILE A 633 -26.28 29.04 -34.25
N ASP A 634 -25.94 29.98 -35.15
CA ASP A 634 -26.95 30.58 -36.03
C ASP A 634 -27.18 29.64 -37.22
N ILE A 635 -28.42 29.15 -37.37
CA ILE A 635 -28.82 28.31 -38.51
C ILE A 635 -30.00 28.94 -39.23
N PHE A 636 -29.94 28.97 -40.56
CA PHE A 636 -31.02 29.41 -41.41
C PHE A 636 -31.25 28.43 -42.56
N PHE A 637 -32.50 28.03 -42.76
CA PHE A 637 -32.93 27.17 -43.85
C PHE A 637 -33.43 28.02 -45.01
N ILE A 638 -32.70 28.00 -46.12
CA ILE A 638 -33.03 28.74 -47.35
C ILE A 638 -33.94 27.87 -48.20
N ASP A 639 -35.18 28.30 -48.38
CA ASP A 639 -36.15 27.61 -49.24
C ASP A 639 -36.10 28.20 -50.65
N TRP A 640 -35.75 27.36 -51.63
CA TRP A 640 -35.63 27.75 -53.04
C TRP A 640 -36.94 27.58 -53.82
N GLU A 641 -37.98 27.03 -53.19
CA GLU A 641 -39.26 26.78 -53.86
C GLU A 641 -39.96 28.08 -54.25
N ARG A 642 -40.47 28.11 -55.47
CA ARG A 642 -41.19 29.26 -56.01
C ARG A 642 -42.70 29.00 -55.99
N PRO A 643 -43.52 30.01 -55.70
CA PRO A 643 -44.96 29.85 -55.72
C PRO A 643 -45.48 29.47 -57.12
N LYS A 644 -46.18 28.34 -57.21
CA LYS A 644 -46.73 27.79 -58.48
C LYS A 644 -48.05 28.50 -58.83
N GLY A 645 -47.95 29.65 -59.48
CA GLY A 645 -49.11 30.37 -60.03
C GLY A 645 -49.77 31.38 -59.07
N LYS A 646 -50.93 31.89 -59.47
CA LYS A 646 -51.67 32.97 -58.81
C LYS A 646 -53.06 32.47 -58.41
N VAL A 647 -53.43 32.60 -57.15
CA VAL A 647 -54.79 32.38 -56.64
C VAL A 647 -55.50 33.73 -56.54
N LEU A 648 -56.74 33.78 -57.00
CA LEU A 648 -57.60 34.95 -56.79
C LEU A 648 -58.12 34.89 -55.35
N LYS A 649 -57.64 35.80 -54.49
CA LYS A 649 -58.15 35.93 -53.12
C LYS A 649 -59.22 37.02 -53.11
N ALA A 650 -60.45 36.67 -52.75
CA ALA A 650 -61.50 37.66 -52.51
C ALA A 650 -61.16 38.40 -51.21
N VAL A 651 -61.12 39.73 -51.26
CA VAL A 651 -60.93 40.59 -50.08
C VAL A 651 -62.33 40.92 -49.57
N GLU A 652 -62.65 40.59 -48.32
CA GLU A 652 -63.84 41.14 -47.66
C GLU A 652 -63.62 42.65 -47.46
N GLY A 653 -64.41 43.47 -48.15
CA GLY A 653 -64.55 44.91 -47.84
C GLY A 653 -64.45 45.89 -49.02
N GLU A 654 -63.73 45.60 -50.10
CA GLU A 654 -63.71 46.44 -51.30
C GLU A 654 -63.53 45.55 -52.54
N GLY A 655 -64.38 45.74 -53.56
CA GLY A 655 -64.55 44.87 -54.75
C GLY A 655 -63.38 44.83 -55.74
N GLY A 656 -62.15 44.70 -55.27
CA GLY A 656 -60.95 44.49 -56.08
C GLY A 656 -60.39 43.08 -55.90
N VAL A 657 -60.38 42.28 -56.99
CA VAL A 657 -59.74 40.97 -57.01
C VAL A 657 -58.21 41.17 -57.03
N ARG A 658 -57.53 40.91 -55.91
CA ARG A 658 -56.06 40.88 -55.87
C ARG A 658 -55.57 39.47 -56.15
N SER A 659 -54.78 39.33 -57.21
CA SER A 659 -54.05 38.11 -57.54
C SER A 659 -52.92 37.90 -56.51
N ALA A 660 -53.12 37.00 -55.54
CA ALA A 660 -52.08 36.58 -54.60
C ALA A 660 -51.35 35.35 -55.16
N MET A 661 -50.03 35.26 -54.97
CA MET A 661 -49.29 34.05 -55.38
C MET A 661 -49.69 32.86 -54.49
N VAL A 662 -49.72 31.64 -55.04
CA VAL A 662 -49.97 30.41 -54.26
C VAL A 662 -48.93 30.31 -53.14
N PRO A 663 -49.32 30.14 -51.86
CA PRO A 663 -48.36 30.02 -50.77
C PRO A 663 -47.51 28.75 -50.92
N VAL A 664 -46.20 28.88 -50.66
CA VAL A 664 -45.25 27.76 -50.65
C VAL A 664 -45.43 26.94 -49.37
N SER A 665 -45.36 25.62 -49.47
CA SER A 665 -45.45 24.71 -48.32
C SER A 665 -44.23 24.84 -47.41
N ILE A 666 -44.45 25.04 -46.11
CA ILE A 666 -43.39 25.14 -45.09
C ILE A 666 -42.93 23.76 -44.57
N TRP A 667 -43.66 22.69 -44.86
CA TRP A 667 -43.41 21.36 -44.30
C TRP A 667 -42.04 20.79 -44.65
N ARG A 668 -41.52 21.08 -45.86
CA ARG A 668 -40.16 20.69 -46.27
C ARG A 668 -39.11 21.25 -45.32
N THR A 669 -39.26 22.52 -44.92
CA THR A 669 -38.35 23.20 -43.98
C THR A 669 -38.42 22.59 -42.58
N TYR A 670 -39.63 22.26 -42.11
CA TYR A 670 -39.79 21.55 -40.83
C TYR A 670 -39.17 20.15 -40.86
N PHE A 671 -39.32 19.42 -41.96
CA PHE A 671 -38.76 18.08 -42.11
C PHE A 671 -37.22 18.11 -42.06
N VAL A 672 -36.60 18.99 -42.84
CA VAL A 672 -35.14 19.18 -42.81
C VAL A 672 -34.66 19.65 -41.43
N ALA A 673 -35.42 20.54 -40.77
CA ALA A 673 -35.10 20.99 -39.42
C ALA A 673 -35.22 19.86 -38.37
N ASN A 674 -36.20 18.96 -38.50
CA ASN A 674 -36.34 17.80 -37.63
C ASN A 674 -35.14 16.86 -37.76
N GLU A 675 -34.79 16.49 -38.99
CA GLU A 675 -33.64 15.63 -39.27
C GLU A 675 -32.32 16.25 -38.78
N TRP A 676 -32.17 17.56 -38.89
CA TRP A 676 -31.02 18.28 -38.32
C TRP A 676 -30.93 18.09 -36.79
N ASN A 677 -32.05 18.17 -36.07
CA ASN A 677 -32.08 17.96 -34.62
C ASN A 677 -31.74 16.52 -34.24
N GLU A 678 -32.20 15.53 -35.01
CA GLU A 678 -31.87 14.12 -34.77
C GLU A 678 -30.35 13.88 -34.90
N ILE A 679 -29.72 14.43 -35.95
CA ILE A 679 -28.28 14.31 -36.21
C ILE A 679 -27.41 14.88 -35.08
N GLN A 680 -27.87 15.93 -34.38
CA GLN A 680 -27.10 16.51 -33.26
C GLN A 680 -26.85 15.53 -32.12
N THR A 681 -27.68 14.50 -32.00
CA THR A 681 -27.59 13.50 -30.92
C THR A 681 -26.95 12.19 -31.35
N VAL A 682 -26.66 12.01 -32.64
CA VAL A 682 -26.02 10.80 -33.19
C VAL A 682 -24.61 10.64 -32.63
N ARG A 683 -24.30 9.42 -32.15
CA ARG A 683 -23.00 9.07 -31.57
C ARG A 683 -22.47 7.80 -32.22
N LYS A 684 -21.16 7.75 -32.44
CA LYS A 684 -20.45 6.52 -32.86
C LYS A 684 -20.34 5.45 -31.76
N ILE A 685 -20.61 5.83 -30.50
CA ILE A 685 -20.56 4.92 -29.35
C ILE A 685 -21.94 4.88 -28.73
N ASN A 686 -22.47 3.66 -28.53
CA ASN A 686 -23.70 3.44 -27.79
C ASN A 686 -23.38 3.38 -26.28
N PRO A 687 -23.83 4.34 -25.46
CA PRO A 687 -23.50 4.38 -24.03
C PRO A 687 -24.03 3.18 -23.24
N LEU A 688 -25.22 2.69 -23.59
CA LEU A 688 -25.85 1.55 -22.92
C LEU A 688 -25.02 0.28 -23.15
N PHE A 689 -24.71 0.00 -24.42
CA PHE A 689 -23.89 -1.15 -24.80
C PHE A 689 -22.48 -1.08 -24.18
N GLN A 690 -21.88 0.11 -24.16
CA GLN A 690 -20.58 0.35 -23.54
C GLN A 690 -20.59 -0.01 -22.04
N ILE A 691 -21.57 0.49 -21.28
CA ILE A 691 -21.66 0.23 -19.83
C ILE A 691 -21.90 -1.26 -19.56
N LEU A 692 -22.85 -1.89 -20.26
CA LEU A 692 -23.16 -3.31 -20.07
C LEU A 692 -21.97 -4.20 -20.38
N THR A 693 -21.25 -3.92 -21.47
CA THR A 693 -20.08 -4.70 -21.87
C THR A 693 -18.93 -4.53 -20.87
N VAL A 694 -18.67 -3.31 -20.40
CA VAL A 694 -17.65 -3.07 -19.36
C VAL A 694 -18.00 -3.81 -18.06
N LEU A 695 -19.26 -3.75 -17.61
CA LEU A 695 -19.70 -4.46 -16.42
C LEU A 695 -19.60 -5.98 -16.57
N PHE A 696 -19.93 -6.51 -17.75
CA PHE A 696 -19.76 -7.92 -18.07
C PHE A 696 -18.30 -8.38 -17.90
N PHE A 697 -17.33 -7.66 -18.47
CA PHE A 697 -15.92 -8.02 -18.31
C PHE A 697 -15.41 -7.85 -16.87
N LEU A 698 -15.84 -6.79 -16.17
CA LEU A 698 -15.41 -6.54 -14.79
C LEU A 698 -15.96 -7.56 -13.80
N GLU A 699 -17.27 -7.81 -13.82
CA GLU A 699 -17.97 -8.60 -12.81
C GLU A 699 -18.16 -10.07 -13.21
N VAL A 700 -18.57 -10.35 -14.46
CA VAL A 700 -18.88 -11.72 -14.91
C VAL A 700 -17.61 -12.47 -15.30
N VAL A 701 -16.74 -11.85 -16.12
CA VAL A 701 -15.45 -12.45 -16.51
C VAL A 701 -14.43 -12.36 -15.36
N GLY A 702 -14.61 -11.41 -14.43
CA GLY A 702 -13.80 -11.28 -13.23
C GLY A 702 -12.55 -10.41 -13.39
N PHE A 703 -12.49 -9.52 -14.39
CA PHE A 703 -11.33 -8.62 -14.57
C PHE A 703 -11.09 -7.70 -13.37
N LYS A 704 -12.10 -7.46 -12.52
CA LYS A 704 -11.93 -6.76 -11.25
C LYS A 704 -10.85 -7.39 -10.36
N ASN A 705 -10.63 -8.71 -10.45
CA ASN A 705 -9.63 -9.42 -9.65
C ASN A 705 -8.18 -9.06 -10.03
N LEU A 706 -7.97 -8.45 -11.21
CA LEU A 706 -6.68 -7.88 -11.60
C LEU A 706 -6.36 -6.58 -10.85
N ALA A 707 -7.35 -5.95 -10.21
CA ALA A 707 -7.16 -4.74 -9.40
C ALA A 707 -6.76 -5.04 -7.94
N LEU A 708 -6.69 -6.31 -7.54
CA LEU A 708 -6.27 -6.74 -6.21
C LEU A 708 -4.77 -6.55 -6.01
N MET A 709 -4.36 -6.15 -4.81
CA MET A 709 -2.95 -5.95 -4.40
C MET A 709 -2.23 -7.27 -4.09
N ASP A 710 -2.23 -8.18 -5.05
CA ASP A 710 -1.54 -9.47 -4.93
C ASP A 710 -0.79 -9.86 -6.21
N SER A 711 0.12 -10.82 -6.11
CA SER A 711 0.95 -11.26 -7.24
C SER A 711 0.19 -12.12 -8.26
N SER A 712 -1.03 -12.55 -7.95
CA SER A 712 -1.84 -13.40 -8.81
C SER A 712 -2.47 -12.61 -9.97
N SER A 713 -2.40 -13.20 -11.17
CA SER A 713 -3.10 -12.73 -12.37
C SER A 713 -4.38 -13.51 -12.66
N SER A 714 -4.84 -14.35 -11.72
CA SER A 714 -6.04 -15.16 -11.91
C SER A 714 -7.30 -14.30 -11.94
N LEU A 715 -8.15 -14.55 -12.94
CA LEU A 715 -9.46 -13.92 -13.08
C LEU A 715 -10.51 -14.53 -12.15
N SER A 716 -10.33 -15.78 -11.73
CA SER A 716 -11.18 -16.46 -10.77
C SER A 716 -10.49 -16.58 -9.40
N ARG A 717 -11.29 -16.52 -8.33
CA ARG A 717 -10.82 -16.66 -6.95
C ARG A 717 -11.62 -17.72 -6.22
N SER A 718 -10.93 -18.55 -5.44
CA SER A 718 -11.56 -19.51 -4.56
C SER A 718 -12.21 -18.79 -3.37
N PRO A 719 -13.40 -19.23 -2.90
CA PRO A 719 -14.05 -18.63 -1.72
C PRO A 719 -13.22 -18.70 -0.43
N THR A 720 -12.34 -19.70 -0.33
CA THR A 720 -11.49 -19.97 0.83
C THR A 720 -10.16 -19.20 0.83
N SER A 721 -9.83 -18.51 -0.26
CA SER A 721 -8.60 -17.72 -0.36
C SER A 721 -8.79 -16.31 0.20
N TYR A 722 -7.73 -15.77 0.78
CA TYR A 722 -7.70 -14.37 1.17
C TYR A 722 -7.85 -13.44 -0.05
N ILE A 723 -8.70 -12.42 0.10
CA ILE A 723 -8.91 -11.38 -0.91
C ILE A 723 -8.16 -10.13 -0.43
N ALA A 724 -7.07 -9.80 -1.13
CA ALA A 724 -6.30 -8.60 -0.85
C ALA A 724 -7.14 -7.32 -1.11
N PRO A 725 -6.82 -6.19 -0.47
CA PRO A 725 -7.48 -4.94 -0.78
C PRO A 725 -7.25 -4.52 -2.24
N TYR A 726 -8.18 -3.73 -2.79
CA TYR A 726 -8.04 -3.16 -4.12
C TYR A 726 -7.08 -1.97 -4.12
N SER A 727 -6.17 -1.93 -5.10
CA SER A 727 -5.37 -0.73 -5.36
C SER A 727 -6.15 0.26 -6.21
N ARG A 728 -6.05 1.56 -5.90
CA ARG A 728 -6.73 2.60 -6.68
C ARG A 728 -6.12 2.73 -8.06
N ILE A 729 -4.79 2.61 -8.18
CA ILE A 729 -4.10 2.71 -9.47
C ILE A 729 -4.45 1.55 -10.40
N LEU A 730 -4.48 0.31 -9.89
CA LEU A 730 -4.83 -0.86 -10.69
C LEU A 730 -6.31 -0.85 -11.07
N ARG A 731 -7.20 -0.46 -10.14
CA ARG A 731 -8.63 -0.34 -10.42
C ARG A 731 -8.90 0.69 -11.51
N TYR A 732 -8.23 1.84 -11.46
CA TYR A 732 -8.31 2.86 -12.49
C TYR A 732 -7.79 2.33 -13.84
N ALA A 733 -6.65 1.64 -13.84
CA ALA A 733 -6.04 1.10 -15.05
C ALA A 733 -6.93 0.07 -15.76
N VAL A 734 -7.41 -0.96 -15.03
CA VAL A 734 -8.27 -2.02 -15.60
C VAL A 734 -9.56 -1.42 -16.15
N SER A 735 -10.20 -0.53 -15.37
CA SER A 735 -11.45 0.10 -15.79
C SER A 735 -11.25 0.95 -17.03
N THR A 736 -10.24 1.82 -17.05
CA THR A 736 -10.01 2.74 -18.17
C THR A 736 -9.54 2.00 -19.42
N ALA A 737 -8.72 0.95 -19.28
CA ALA A 737 -8.32 0.10 -20.39
C ALA A 737 -9.52 -0.56 -21.07
N LEU A 738 -10.44 -1.15 -20.29
CA LEU A 738 -11.66 -1.74 -20.82
C LEU A 738 -12.53 -0.70 -21.53
N TRP A 739 -12.73 0.46 -20.91
CA TRP A 739 -13.50 1.55 -21.52
C TRP A 739 -12.91 1.98 -22.87
N LEU A 740 -11.59 2.16 -22.95
CA LEU A 740 -10.91 2.58 -24.18
C LEU A 740 -10.92 1.50 -25.25
N VAL A 741 -10.66 0.24 -24.91
CA VAL A 741 -10.64 -0.88 -25.87
C VAL A 741 -12.04 -1.10 -26.45
N ILE A 742 -13.07 -1.21 -25.62
CA ILE A 742 -14.45 -1.42 -26.08
C ILE A 742 -14.93 -0.21 -26.90
N GLY A 743 -14.63 1.01 -26.45
CA GLY A 743 -14.99 2.22 -27.18
C GLY A 743 -14.30 2.31 -28.54
N SER A 744 -13.02 1.92 -28.63
CA SER A 744 -12.27 1.89 -29.88
C SER A 744 -12.82 0.84 -30.84
N LEU A 745 -13.19 -0.35 -30.33
CA LEU A 745 -13.85 -1.39 -31.13
C LEU A 745 -15.20 -0.93 -31.68
N GLN A 746 -16.01 -0.21 -30.87
CA GLN A 746 -17.26 0.38 -31.35
C GLN A 746 -17.00 1.41 -32.45
N ILE A 747 -16.07 2.35 -32.25
CA ILE A 747 -15.74 3.35 -33.27
C ILE A 747 -15.26 2.67 -34.56
N MET A 748 -14.40 1.66 -34.45
CA MET A 748 -13.91 0.90 -35.61
C MET A 748 -15.04 0.18 -36.33
N PHE A 749 -15.96 -0.46 -35.60
CA PHE A 749 -17.13 -1.10 -36.18
C PHE A 749 -18.02 -0.11 -36.93
N PHE A 750 -18.35 1.03 -36.30
CA PHE A 750 -19.22 2.03 -36.92
C PHE A 750 -18.54 2.71 -38.12
N ALA A 751 -17.27 3.07 -38.04
CA ALA A 751 -16.56 3.75 -39.12
C ALA A 751 -16.23 2.82 -40.30
N VAL A 752 -15.79 1.59 -40.04
CA VAL A 752 -15.34 0.67 -41.11
C VAL A 752 -16.50 -0.11 -41.72
N PHE A 753 -17.46 -0.54 -40.91
CA PHE A 753 -18.54 -1.41 -41.36
C PHE A 753 -19.89 -0.68 -41.50
N TYR A 754 -20.37 -0.04 -40.43
CA TYR A 754 -21.74 0.52 -40.43
C TYR A 754 -21.90 1.69 -41.42
N GLU A 755 -21.04 2.70 -41.34
CA GLU A 755 -21.10 3.90 -42.19
C GLU A 755 -20.87 3.56 -43.67
N ARG A 756 -20.04 2.54 -43.95
CA ARG A 756 -19.65 2.19 -45.32
C ARG A 756 -20.65 1.25 -46.02
N PHE A 757 -21.26 0.33 -45.29
CA PHE A 757 -22.10 -0.72 -45.90
C PHE A 757 -23.59 -0.63 -45.54
N ILE A 758 -23.96 0.09 -44.47
CA ILE A 758 -25.34 0.13 -43.99
C ILE A 758 -25.92 1.53 -44.20
N GLU A 759 -25.38 2.52 -43.50
CA GLU A 759 -26.01 3.84 -43.45
C GLU A 759 -25.03 4.96 -43.08
N ASP A 760 -24.97 6.00 -43.92
CA ASP A 760 -24.31 7.27 -43.64
C ASP A 760 -25.36 8.37 -43.45
N LYS A 761 -25.71 8.63 -42.18
CA LYS A 761 -26.70 9.66 -41.78
C LYS A 761 -26.33 11.07 -42.26
N ILE A 762 -25.04 11.40 -42.37
CA ILE A 762 -24.61 12.75 -42.78
C ILE A 762 -24.80 12.92 -44.28
N ARG A 763 -24.44 11.92 -45.09
CA ARG A 763 -24.70 11.96 -46.54
C ARG A 763 -26.20 11.97 -46.85
N GLN A 764 -26.98 11.13 -46.18
CA GLN A 764 -28.44 11.11 -46.34
C GLN A 764 -29.08 12.47 -46.04
N PHE A 765 -28.59 13.20 -45.04
CA PHE A 765 -29.07 14.55 -44.74
C PHE A 765 -28.79 15.55 -45.87
N VAL A 766 -27.61 15.48 -46.48
CA VAL A 766 -27.26 16.34 -47.63
C VAL A 766 -28.14 16.00 -48.84
N ASP A 767 -28.37 14.71 -49.10
CA ASP A 767 -29.30 14.26 -50.14
C ASP A 767 -30.73 14.74 -49.88
N LEU A 768 -31.20 14.66 -48.63
CA LEU A 768 -32.51 15.15 -48.24
C LEU A 768 -32.65 16.66 -48.47
N CYS A 769 -31.62 17.45 -48.17
CA CYS A 769 -31.61 18.89 -48.43
C CYS A 769 -31.85 19.17 -49.91
N CYS A 770 -31.19 18.42 -50.81
CA CYS A 770 -31.33 18.55 -52.26
C CYS A 770 -32.72 18.15 -52.77
N MET A 771 -33.22 17.00 -52.30
CA MET A 771 -34.56 16.52 -52.66
C MET A 771 -35.67 17.44 -52.14
N SER A 772 -35.46 18.09 -51.00
CA SER A 772 -36.41 19.03 -50.41
C SER A 772 -36.28 20.45 -50.96
N ASN A 773 -35.33 20.71 -51.87
CA ASN A 773 -35.04 22.04 -52.43
C ASN A 773 -34.70 23.10 -51.35
N ILE A 774 -33.99 22.70 -50.29
CA ILE A 774 -33.64 23.54 -49.14
C ILE A 774 -32.14 23.51 -48.92
N SER A 775 -31.51 24.69 -48.93
CA SER A 775 -30.11 24.82 -48.50
C SER A 775 -30.01 25.17 -47.01
N VAL A 776 -28.95 24.70 -46.36
CA VAL A 776 -28.69 25.00 -44.95
C VAL A 776 -27.52 25.97 -44.84
N PHE A 777 -27.76 27.14 -44.27
CA PHE A 777 -26.75 28.16 -44.00
C PHE A 777 -26.47 28.22 -42.51
N LEU A 778 -25.25 27.88 -42.10
CA LEU A 778 -24.85 27.75 -40.71
C LEU A 778 -23.70 28.69 -40.40
N LEU A 779 -23.81 29.52 -39.37
CA LEU A 779 -22.70 30.30 -38.83
C LEU A 779 -22.32 29.75 -37.45
N SER A 780 -21.23 28.97 -37.43
CA SER A 780 -20.63 28.45 -36.20
C SER A 780 -19.98 29.55 -35.35
N HIS A 781 -19.52 30.61 -36.00
CA HIS A 781 -18.92 31.81 -35.42
C HIS A 781 -19.40 33.04 -36.21
N LYS A 782 -19.16 34.24 -35.67
CA LYS A 782 -19.64 35.52 -36.25
C LYS A 782 -19.45 35.63 -37.76
N CYS A 783 -18.26 35.32 -38.27
CA CYS A 783 -17.93 35.45 -39.69
C CYS A 783 -17.53 34.13 -40.36
N PHE A 784 -17.73 32.98 -39.70
CA PHE A 784 -17.30 31.67 -40.23
C PHE A 784 -18.35 30.60 -39.97
N GLY A 785 -18.56 29.75 -40.97
CA GLY A 785 -19.61 28.77 -40.93
C GLY A 785 -19.51 27.70 -42.02
N TYR A 786 -20.62 27.02 -42.22
CA TYR A 786 -20.78 25.97 -43.20
C TYR A 786 -22.03 26.23 -44.04
N TYR A 787 -21.97 25.87 -45.31
CA TYR A 787 -23.09 25.94 -46.22
C TYR A 787 -23.32 24.56 -46.84
N ILE A 788 -24.54 24.06 -46.75
CA ILE A 788 -24.98 22.85 -47.43
C ILE A 788 -25.88 23.31 -48.57
N HIS A 789 -25.44 23.04 -49.79
CA HIS A 789 -26.21 23.32 -50.99
C HIS A 789 -27.27 22.24 -51.16
N GLY A 790 -28.54 22.64 -51.12
CA GLY A 790 -29.68 21.77 -51.30
C GLY A 790 -30.66 22.28 -52.36
N ARG A 791 -30.20 23.06 -53.33
CA ARG A 791 -31.06 23.48 -54.44
C ARG A 791 -31.29 22.28 -55.36
N SER A 792 -32.54 21.93 -55.59
CA SER A 792 -32.89 20.81 -56.47
C SER A 792 -32.48 21.13 -57.91
N VAL A 793 -31.92 20.14 -58.62
CA VAL A 793 -31.54 20.23 -60.04
C VAL A 793 -32.77 20.39 -60.94
N HIS A 794 -33.94 19.98 -60.45
CA HIS A 794 -35.23 20.14 -61.14
C HIS A 794 -35.87 21.51 -60.90
N GLY A 795 -35.36 22.30 -59.95
CA GLY A 795 -35.85 23.65 -59.63
C GLY A 795 -37.08 23.71 -58.74
N HIS A 796 -37.70 22.57 -58.43
CA HIS A 796 -38.85 22.43 -57.54
C HIS A 796 -38.82 21.06 -56.83
N ALA A 797 -39.41 20.99 -55.64
CA ALA A 797 -39.51 19.76 -54.84
C ALA A 797 -40.97 19.31 -54.58
N ASP A 798 -41.92 20.25 -54.50
CA ASP A 798 -43.33 19.93 -54.25
C ASP A 798 -43.97 19.35 -55.52
N THR A 799 -43.81 18.04 -55.71
CA THR A 799 -44.24 17.25 -56.88
C THR A 799 -45.11 16.07 -56.47
N ASN A 800 -45.87 15.51 -57.41
CA ASN A 800 -46.59 14.25 -57.19
C ASN A 800 -45.63 13.04 -57.31
N MET A 801 -46.09 11.86 -56.91
CA MET A 801 -45.26 10.64 -56.91
C MET A 801 -44.71 10.27 -58.30
N GLU A 802 -45.49 10.51 -59.36
CA GLU A 802 -45.11 10.21 -60.74
C GLU A 802 -43.97 11.11 -61.23
N GLU A 803 -44.09 12.42 -60.99
CA GLU A 803 -43.08 13.41 -61.35
C GLU A 803 -41.80 13.23 -60.53
N MET A 804 -41.92 12.90 -59.24
CA MET A 804 -40.77 12.56 -58.39
C MET A 804 -40.01 11.35 -58.92
N ASN A 805 -40.70 10.28 -59.32
CA ASN A 805 -40.07 9.09 -59.88
C ASN A 805 -39.40 9.37 -61.23
N MET A 806 -40.04 10.19 -62.08
CA MET A 806 -39.45 10.63 -63.35
C MET A 806 -38.17 11.45 -63.13
N ASN A 807 -38.17 12.34 -62.14
CA ASN A 807 -37.02 13.15 -61.75
C ASN A 807 -35.85 12.28 -61.28
N LEU A 808 -36.10 11.32 -60.37
CA LEU A 808 -35.11 10.35 -59.92
C LEU A 808 -34.53 9.50 -61.06
N LYS A 809 -35.37 9.09 -62.02
CA LYS A 809 -34.92 8.35 -63.20
C LYS A 809 -34.02 9.18 -64.09
N ARG A 810 -34.34 10.47 -64.30
CA ARG A 810 -33.49 11.39 -65.06
C ARG A 810 -32.15 11.65 -64.39
N GLU A 811 -32.12 11.72 -63.05
CA GLU A 811 -30.86 11.80 -62.30
C GLU A 811 -30.03 10.52 -62.44
N ALA A 812 -30.65 9.34 -62.34
CA ALA A 812 -29.96 8.05 -62.52
C ALA A 812 -29.38 7.86 -63.93
N GLU A 813 -30.06 8.38 -64.95
CA GLU A 813 -29.63 8.36 -66.35
C GLU A 813 -28.66 9.51 -66.70
N ASN A 814 -28.24 10.36 -65.73
CA ASN A 814 -27.41 11.55 -65.93
C ASN A 814 -27.98 12.54 -66.97
N LEU A 815 -29.30 12.64 -67.09
CA LEU A 815 -30.00 13.54 -68.01
C LEU A 815 -30.24 14.94 -67.40
N CYS A 816 -29.67 15.22 -66.22
CA CYS A 816 -29.80 16.47 -65.49
C CYS A 816 -28.42 16.98 -65.04
N SER A 817 -28.33 18.27 -64.69
CA SER A 817 -27.09 18.82 -64.11
C SER A 817 -26.77 18.13 -62.78
N GLN A 818 -25.48 18.03 -62.44
CA GLN A 818 -25.04 17.51 -61.15
C GLN A 818 -25.55 18.37 -59.97
N ARG A 819 -25.67 17.77 -58.78
CA ARG A 819 -26.29 18.38 -57.59
C ARG A 819 -25.42 19.41 -56.86
N GLY A 820 -24.16 19.63 -57.26
CA GLY A 820 -23.24 20.54 -56.57
C GLY A 820 -23.46 22.02 -56.90
N LEU A 821 -22.92 22.90 -56.04
CA LEU A 821 -23.02 24.36 -56.23
C LEU A 821 -22.16 24.86 -57.41
N VAL A 822 -21.01 24.23 -57.64
CA VAL A 822 -20.10 24.56 -58.75
C VAL A 822 -20.50 23.73 -59.97
N PRO A 823 -20.57 24.33 -61.17
CA PRO A 823 -20.96 23.61 -62.39
C PRO A 823 -20.11 22.34 -62.58
N ASN A 824 -20.76 21.23 -62.95
CA ASN A 824 -20.15 19.92 -63.19
C ASN A 824 -19.39 19.34 -61.98
N THR A 825 -19.87 19.61 -60.75
CA THR A 825 -19.39 18.95 -59.55
C THR A 825 -20.54 18.40 -58.72
N ASP A 826 -20.28 17.35 -57.95
CA ASP A 826 -21.22 16.78 -56.95
C ASP A 826 -21.00 17.35 -55.54
N GLY A 827 -20.09 18.32 -55.38
CA GLY A 827 -19.77 18.91 -54.08
C GLY A 827 -20.93 19.76 -53.55
N GLN A 828 -21.55 19.34 -52.44
CA GLN A 828 -22.69 20.05 -51.82
C GLN A 828 -22.35 20.72 -50.49
N THR A 829 -21.27 20.32 -49.82
CA THR A 829 -20.91 20.86 -48.50
C THR A 829 -19.70 21.79 -48.58
N PHE A 830 -19.82 22.98 -48.01
CA PHE A 830 -18.83 24.04 -48.14
C PHE A 830 -18.50 24.72 -46.81
N GLN A 831 -17.24 25.11 -46.64
CA GLN A 831 -16.83 26.03 -45.58
C GLN A 831 -16.95 27.46 -46.10
N ILE A 832 -17.58 28.33 -45.31
CA ILE A 832 -17.82 29.72 -45.69
C ILE A 832 -17.19 30.68 -44.69
N ALA A 833 -16.55 31.72 -45.22
CA ALA A 833 -16.09 32.86 -44.45
C ALA A 833 -16.76 34.11 -45.04
N ILE A 834 -17.55 34.81 -44.23
CA ILE A 834 -18.33 35.98 -44.68
C ILE A 834 -17.64 37.28 -44.24
N SER A 835 -17.85 38.36 -45.00
CA SER A 835 -17.37 39.68 -44.63
C SER A 835 -18.11 40.23 -43.41
N SER A 836 -17.46 41.10 -42.64
CA SER A 836 -18.11 41.77 -41.49
C SER A 836 -19.33 42.61 -41.91
N GLN A 837 -19.31 43.17 -43.12
CA GLN A 837 -20.43 43.91 -43.70
C GLN A 837 -21.63 42.99 -43.96
N MET A 838 -21.40 41.83 -44.60
CA MET A 838 -22.45 40.83 -44.83
C MET A 838 -23.07 40.36 -43.50
N ARG A 839 -22.24 40.14 -42.48
CA ARG A 839 -22.72 39.75 -41.14
C ARG A 839 -23.57 40.84 -40.48
N GLN A 840 -23.18 42.12 -40.59
CA GLN A 840 -24.00 43.21 -40.07
C GLN A 840 -25.38 43.29 -40.74
N HIS A 841 -25.47 43.04 -42.04
CA HIS A 841 -26.74 42.96 -42.74
C HIS A 841 -27.59 41.77 -42.27
N TYR A 842 -26.97 40.60 -42.08
CA TYR A 842 -27.62 39.43 -41.49
C TYR A 842 -28.15 39.74 -40.09
N ASP A 843 -27.33 40.32 -39.21
CA ASP A 843 -27.71 40.64 -37.83
C ASP A 843 -28.87 41.65 -37.77
N ARG A 844 -28.91 42.67 -38.65
CA ARG A 844 -30.04 43.63 -38.72
C ARG A 844 -31.38 42.96 -39.06
N ILE A 845 -31.38 42.00 -39.98
CA ILE A 845 -32.57 41.23 -40.35
C ILE A 845 -32.93 40.22 -39.25
N HIS A 846 -31.93 39.69 -38.55
CA HIS A 846 -32.13 38.75 -37.44
C HIS A 846 -32.63 39.44 -36.15
N GLU A 847 -32.16 40.64 -35.83
CA GLU A 847 -32.63 41.43 -34.68
C GLU A 847 -34.11 41.80 -34.80
N THR A 848 -34.59 42.02 -36.03
CA THR A 848 -36.04 42.23 -36.29
C THR A 848 -36.88 40.98 -36.02
N LEU A 849 -36.29 39.78 -36.03
CA LEU A 849 -36.93 38.52 -35.63
C LEU A 849 -36.88 38.29 -34.10
N THR A 850 -35.83 38.75 -33.41
CA THR A 850 -35.57 38.47 -31.98
C THR A 850 -36.01 39.56 -31.00
N ARG A 851 -36.46 40.73 -31.47
CA ARG A 851 -36.98 41.85 -30.65
C ARG A 851 -38.31 41.55 -29.95
N LYS A 852 -38.35 40.48 -29.15
CA LYS A 852 -39.46 40.06 -28.26
C LYS A 852 -39.23 40.45 -26.79
N ASN A 853 -38.01 40.83 -26.38
CA ASN A 853 -37.63 40.97 -24.96
C ASN A 853 -37.29 42.41 -24.50
N GLY A 854 -37.97 43.42 -25.03
CA GLY A 854 -37.95 44.79 -24.47
C GLY A 854 -39.04 44.99 -23.40
N PRO A 855 -38.91 45.97 -22.49
CA PRO A 855 -39.89 46.18 -21.43
C PRO A 855 -41.31 46.38 -22.00
N ALA A 856 -42.27 45.67 -21.43
CA ALA A 856 -43.62 45.40 -21.96
C ALA A 856 -44.56 46.61 -22.19
N ARG A 857 -44.07 47.85 -22.19
CA ARG A 857 -44.90 49.07 -22.32
C ARG A 857 -45.14 49.56 -23.76
N LEU A 858 -44.65 48.85 -24.80
CA LEU A 858 -44.78 49.25 -26.21
C LEU A 858 -45.15 48.11 -27.17
N LEU A 859 -45.88 47.08 -26.73
CA LEU A 859 -46.36 46.02 -27.63
C LEU A 859 -47.81 46.29 -28.04
N SER A 860 -48.00 46.82 -29.24
CA SER A 860 -49.28 46.69 -29.95
C SER A 860 -49.44 45.25 -30.46
N SER A 861 -50.65 44.71 -30.30
CA SER A 861 -51.22 43.50 -30.94
C SER A 861 -50.28 42.34 -31.33
N SER A 862 -50.55 41.15 -30.76
CA SER A 862 -49.92 39.86 -31.11
C SER A 862 -50.01 39.46 -32.60
N ALA A 863 -50.96 40.02 -33.35
CA ALA A 863 -51.07 39.78 -34.80
C ALA A 863 -49.98 40.51 -35.61
N SER A 864 -49.58 41.72 -35.16
CA SER A 864 -48.59 42.54 -35.86
C SER A 864 -47.16 41.99 -35.74
N THR A 865 -46.87 41.28 -34.65
CA THR A 865 -45.56 40.65 -34.39
C THR A 865 -45.36 39.37 -35.22
N PHE A 866 -46.43 38.61 -35.49
CA PHE A 866 -46.37 37.44 -36.36
C PHE A 866 -46.12 37.84 -37.82
N GLU A 867 -46.83 38.85 -38.33
CA GLU A 867 -46.61 39.38 -39.69
C GLU A 867 -45.20 39.94 -39.89
N GLN A 868 -44.65 40.62 -38.88
CA GLN A 868 -43.26 41.10 -38.89
C GLN A 868 -42.27 39.93 -38.98
N SER A 869 -42.50 38.84 -38.26
CA SER A 869 -41.63 37.66 -38.30
C SER A 869 -41.63 36.95 -39.66
N ILE A 870 -42.80 36.82 -40.30
CA ILE A 870 -42.94 36.25 -41.65
C ILE A 870 -42.23 37.14 -42.67
N LYS A 871 -42.43 38.46 -42.58
CA LYS A 871 -41.77 39.42 -43.48
C LYS A 871 -40.26 39.38 -43.33
N ALA A 872 -39.74 39.27 -42.11
CA ALA A 872 -38.32 39.16 -41.84
C ALA A 872 -37.74 37.82 -42.36
N TYR A 873 -38.46 36.70 -42.21
CA TYR A 873 -38.08 35.41 -42.81
C TYR A 873 -37.95 35.50 -44.34
N HIS A 874 -38.97 36.02 -45.04
CA HIS A 874 -38.90 36.19 -46.50
C HIS A 874 -37.81 37.17 -46.94
N THR A 875 -37.57 38.23 -46.15
CA THR A 875 -36.47 39.18 -46.41
C THR A 875 -35.12 38.48 -46.28
N MET A 876 -34.92 37.67 -45.24
CA MET A 876 -33.70 36.88 -45.04
C MET A 876 -33.51 35.85 -46.15
N ASN A 877 -34.57 35.10 -46.51
CA ASN A 877 -34.52 34.10 -47.57
C ASN A 877 -34.15 34.72 -48.92
N LYS A 878 -34.76 35.86 -49.27
CA LYS A 878 -34.44 36.59 -50.51
C LYS A 878 -33.01 37.15 -50.49
N PHE A 879 -32.56 37.67 -49.36
CA PHE A 879 -31.21 38.21 -49.19
C PHE A 879 -30.15 37.12 -49.37
N LEU A 880 -30.27 36.01 -48.65
CA LEU A 880 -29.33 34.89 -48.75
C LEU A 880 -29.40 34.18 -50.11
N GLY A 881 -30.60 33.98 -50.66
CA GLY A 881 -30.77 33.38 -51.99
C GLY A 881 -30.10 34.22 -53.08
N SER A 882 -30.34 35.54 -53.09
CA SER A 882 -29.69 36.48 -54.01
C SER A 882 -28.17 36.53 -53.82
N PHE A 883 -27.71 36.51 -52.57
CA PHE A 883 -26.28 36.51 -52.27
C PHE A 883 -25.58 35.28 -52.85
N ILE A 884 -26.15 34.08 -52.69
CA ILE A 884 -25.57 32.85 -53.24
C ILE A 884 -25.61 32.84 -54.79
N ASP A 885 -26.71 33.28 -55.40
CA ASP A 885 -26.83 33.38 -56.86
C ASP A 885 -25.79 34.35 -57.45
N HIS A 886 -25.54 35.49 -56.79
CA HIS A 886 -24.54 36.47 -57.24
C HIS A 886 -23.10 36.00 -57.09
N VAL A 887 -22.76 35.31 -55.99
CA VAL A 887 -21.39 34.83 -55.75
C VAL A 887 -21.02 33.66 -56.68
N CYS A 888 -22.00 32.92 -57.21
CA CYS A 888 -21.76 31.88 -58.21
C CYS A 888 -21.33 32.46 -59.58
N MET A 889 -21.65 33.72 -59.89
CA MET A 889 -21.24 34.38 -61.14
C MET A 889 -19.85 35.05 -61.08
N SER A 890 -19.31 35.31 -59.88
CA SER A 890 -17.99 35.89 -59.68
C SER A 890 -17.09 34.93 -58.90
N ALA A 891 -16.32 34.13 -59.64
CA ALA A 891 -15.24 33.34 -59.04
C ALA A 891 -14.36 34.25 -58.15
N PHE A 892 -13.96 33.74 -56.97
CA PHE A 892 -13.05 34.34 -55.98
C PHE A 892 -13.60 35.18 -54.81
N ILE A 893 -14.42 34.65 -53.91
CA ILE A 893 -14.31 34.96 -52.44
C ILE A 893 -14.64 33.74 -51.54
N PHE A 894 -14.48 32.51 -52.01
CA PHE A 894 -14.55 31.34 -51.14
C PHE A 894 -13.28 30.52 -51.26
N LYS A 895 -12.62 30.23 -50.14
CA LYS A 895 -11.72 29.07 -50.08
C LYS A 895 -12.62 27.84 -49.88
N LEU A 896 -13.24 27.36 -50.97
CA LEU A 896 -13.98 26.10 -50.98
C LEU A 896 -12.94 24.97 -50.93
N GLU A 897 -12.53 24.55 -49.73
CA GLU A 897 -11.89 23.25 -49.58
C GLU A 897 -12.99 22.19 -49.53
N ALA A 898 -13.18 21.48 -50.64
CA ALA A 898 -14.02 20.29 -50.68
C ALA A 898 -13.42 19.26 -49.71
N LYS A 899 -14.17 18.93 -48.65
CA LYS A 899 -13.76 17.85 -47.75
C LYS A 899 -14.15 16.54 -48.43
N TYR A 900 -13.16 15.81 -48.94
CA TYR A 900 -13.35 14.38 -49.21
C TYR A 900 -13.88 13.76 -47.91
N SER A 901 -15.09 13.22 -47.98
CA SER A 901 -15.63 12.33 -46.95
C SER A 901 -14.80 11.05 -47.01
N SER A 902 -13.78 10.99 -46.16
CA SER A 902 -13.13 9.76 -45.71
C SER A 902 -13.69 9.35 -44.38
#